data_AF-A0A1F5BKN5-F1
#
_entry.id   AF-A0A1F5BKN5-F1
#
_cell.length_a   1.000
_cell.length_b   1.000
_cell.length_c   1.000
_cell.angle_alpha   90.00
_cell.angle_beta   90.00
_cell.angle_gamma   90.00
#
_symmetry.space_group_name_H-M   'P 1'
#
loop_
_entity.id
_entity.type
_entity.pdbx_description
1 polymer ?
#
loop_
_entity_poly.entity_id
_entity_poly.type
_entity_poly.pdbx_seq_one_letter_code
_entity_poly.pdbx_strand_id
1 'polypeptide(L)'
;YPLPLNITNINNFQNFSEKIILSSEALSLLKKNGFVVIPTPLDIGEQEIFLMSSRQNAYPKDDFVAYYKAMGEIDLPIFITTDSLLHYYHIFFDTTLMKLERDLFYQDIWAVSKYLLEESLKGYHKSSGDLKEAAKRNAAYLSVALELLKPKINQMMSEETLREEYCVPEMDTKYCEMMIAGVKEYYGDNASYKYFSQTEFDQYYFEVPDSVKSLVKKEIELIEKHQGWEYSPIFIYQEDYSQYIPRGHYTKSEKLKNYFKALMWYGRMTALIEGSPSLSPGESMCSGNVGGIISEYDAHIQTLQAFLLAGKFMSCQNLQERWNRIYAITSFMVGFSDDLGPYEYGEVLQQVFSEKSSIIDSERLNEKYSQLKEVIGNYPYNPKIYSGLGACELLMPCPPLSEKETQDLKIQARELLKQTKGFRMMGQRFTLDSWLFSEIVSPYSGEYDGPKLPLPTEEKPFTFSWDDDYEEFRNNRPFTWVKTDVEACPPPATREVRGFPRGLDIMALLGSQRAWDILESSGDTQYTDYQKKFSELKIFIDSLTKEDWSKNLYLNWLYVLKSMNSEFGEGYPTFMQTEAWQDKELNTALASWAQLRHDTILYAKQSYTMAERGGLFRPPVVGYVEPVPEFYSRLLALTKMTNQGFKNLIPQEELEKLMIESGLNRFAEILSKLLDISKKELENTPLNDNEYSFIENFGSISEDLIRTISGGEVDPEVFKTVLVADVHTDGNTEKALEEG
;
A
#
# COMPACT_ATOMS: atom_id res chain seq x y z
N TYR A 1 -20.34 -28.71 -22.79
CA TYR A 1 -19.94 -30.06 -23.29
C TYR A 1 -19.81 -31.01 -22.10
N PRO A 2 -19.85 -32.34 -22.27
CA PRO A 2 -19.53 -33.27 -21.18
C PRO A 2 -18.02 -33.30 -20.89
N LEU A 3 -17.66 -33.67 -19.66
CA LEU A 3 -16.29 -34.02 -19.26
C LEU A 3 -16.17 -35.55 -19.04
N PRO A 4 -15.00 -36.17 -19.29
CA PRO A 4 -13.80 -35.57 -19.84
C PRO A 4 -13.97 -35.12 -21.32
N LEU A 5 -13.33 -34.00 -21.66
CA LEU A 5 -13.45 -33.31 -22.93
C LEU A 5 -12.86 -34.18 -24.07
N ASN A 6 -13.68 -34.53 -25.06
CA ASN A 6 -13.17 -35.14 -26.28
C ASN A 6 -12.60 -34.06 -27.22
N ILE A 7 -11.27 -34.00 -27.32
CA ILE A 7 -10.55 -33.03 -28.15
C ILE A 7 -10.91 -33.09 -29.65
N THR A 8 -11.40 -34.23 -30.16
CA THR A 8 -11.85 -34.31 -31.58
C THR A 8 -13.15 -33.57 -31.85
N ASN A 9 -13.84 -33.08 -30.82
CA ASN A 9 -15.09 -32.32 -30.94
C ASN A 9 -14.86 -30.80 -30.89
N ILE A 10 -13.59 -30.35 -30.79
CA ILE A 10 -13.22 -28.94 -30.72
C ILE A 10 -12.86 -28.47 -32.13
N ASN A 11 -13.74 -27.70 -32.76
CA ASN A 11 -13.65 -27.32 -34.19
C ASN A 11 -12.30 -26.73 -34.63
N ASN A 12 -11.62 -26.01 -33.73
CA ASN A 12 -10.36 -25.33 -33.98
C ASN A 12 -9.14 -26.04 -33.35
N PHE A 13 -9.28 -27.22 -32.72
CA PHE A 13 -8.18 -27.79 -31.94
C PHE A 13 -6.97 -28.20 -32.77
N GLN A 14 -7.16 -28.66 -34.01
CA GLN A 14 -6.02 -28.92 -34.89
C GLN A 14 -5.22 -27.63 -35.12
N ASN A 15 -5.89 -26.57 -35.60
CA ASN A 15 -5.31 -25.22 -35.68
C ASN A 15 -4.60 -24.89 -34.36
N PHE A 16 -5.30 -24.90 -33.21
CA PHE A 16 -4.76 -24.64 -31.87
C PHE A 16 -3.52 -25.46 -31.51
N SER A 17 -3.43 -26.73 -31.91
CA SER A 17 -2.30 -27.62 -31.59
C SER A 17 -1.11 -27.48 -32.54
N GLU A 18 -1.35 -26.98 -33.76
CA GLU A 18 -0.30 -26.39 -34.61
C GLU A 18 0.15 -25.03 -34.03
N LYS A 19 -0.54 -24.51 -33.00
CA LYS A 19 -0.13 -23.41 -32.12
C LYS A 19 0.52 -23.97 -30.88
N ILE A 20 -0.20 -23.91 -29.78
CA ILE A 20 0.31 -24.13 -28.45
C ILE A 20 0.46 -25.64 -28.30
N ILE A 21 1.71 -26.10 -28.38
CA ILE A 21 2.05 -27.49 -28.11
C ILE A 21 1.84 -27.75 -26.63
N LEU A 22 0.66 -28.27 -26.28
CA LEU A 22 0.36 -28.70 -24.92
C LEU A 22 1.19 -29.93 -24.55
N SER A 23 1.80 -29.92 -23.37
CA SER A 23 2.43 -31.11 -22.80
C SER A 23 1.41 -32.24 -22.61
N SER A 24 1.87 -33.48 -22.50
CA SER A 24 1.01 -34.65 -22.21
C SER A 24 0.15 -34.45 -20.96
N GLU A 25 0.70 -33.73 -19.97
CA GLU A 25 0.05 -33.37 -18.73
C GLU A 25 -0.96 -32.24 -18.91
N ALA A 26 -0.59 -31.14 -19.59
CA ALA A 26 -1.52 -30.06 -19.90
C ALA A 26 -2.70 -30.53 -20.76
N LEU A 27 -2.46 -31.47 -21.69
CA LEU A 27 -3.51 -32.14 -22.47
C LEU A 27 -4.37 -33.08 -21.62
N SER A 28 -3.82 -33.70 -20.57
CA SER A 28 -4.56 -34.51 -19.60
C SER A 28 -5.46 -33.62 -18.73
N LEU A 29 -4.93 -32.49 -18.24
CA LEU A 29 -5.68 -31.47 -17.49
C LEU A 29 -6.81 -30.86 -18.34
N LEU A 30 -6.53 -30.46 -19.59
CA LEU A 30 -7.54 -29.97 -20.54
C LEU A 30 -8.66 -30.99 -20.77
N LYS A 31 -8.31 -32.28 -20.91
CA LYS A 31 -9.29 -33.37 -21.02
C LYS A 31 -10.09 -33.56 -19.73
N LYS A 32 -9.46 -33.51 -18.56
CA LYS A 32 -10.12 -33.70 -17.26
C LYS A 32 -11.06 -32.55 -16.92
N ASN A 33 -10.60 -31.31 -17.12
CA ASN A 33 -11.20 -30.10 -16.55
C ASN A 33 -11.98 -29.25 -17.56
N GLY A 34 -11.74 -29.42 -18.87
CA GLY A 34 -12.29 -28.56 -19.93
C GLY A 34 -11.46 -27.31 -20.23
N PHE A 35 -10.51 -26.97 -19.35
CA PHE A 35 -9.54 -25.88 -19.51
C PHE A 35 -8.17 -26.33 -18.98
N VAL A 36 -7.12 -25.57 -19.30
CA VAL A 36 -5.80 -25.70 -18.68
C VAL A 36 -5.10 -24.34 -18.67
N VAL A 37 -4.46 -23.98 -17.57
CA VAL A 37 -3.50 -22.88 -17.53
C VAL A 37 -2.13 -23.45 -17.88
N ILE A 38 -1.42 -22.78 -18.77
CA ILE A 38 -0.02 -23.05 -19.10
C ILE A 38 0.76 -21.75 -18.97
N PRO A 39 2.09 -21.80 -18.78
CA PRO A 39 2.89 -20.59 -18.75
C PRO A 39 2.83 -19.81 -20.08
N THR A 40 2.94 -18.47 -20.03
CA THR A 40 3.00 -17.63 -21.24
C THR A 40 4.13 -18.12 -22.13
N PRO A 41 3.81 -18.57 -23.36
CA PRO A 41 4.75 -19.42 -24.04
C PRO A 41 5.85 -18.56 -24.75
N LEU A 42 7.07 -19.07 -24.97
CA LEU A 42 8.33 -18.32 -25.14
C LEU A 42 8.43 -17.35 -26.33
N ASP A 43 8.36 -17.76 -27.60
CA ASP A 43 8.41 -16.82 -28.74
C ASP A 43 7.16 -15.89 -28.89
N ILE A 44 6.13 -15.99 -28.00
CA ILE A 44 5.23 -14.86 -27.66
C ILE A 44 5.92 -14.01 -26.59
N GLY A 45 6.27 -14.64 -25.46
CA GLY A 45 6.74 -13.96 -24.26
C GLY A 45 7.93 -13.04 -24.51
N GLU A 46 8.86 -13.51 -25.35
CA GLU A 46 10.06 -12.82 -25.82
C GLU A 46 9.84 -12.08 -27.16
N GLN A 47 8.61 -11.99 -27.68
CA GLN A 47 8.28 -11.18 -28.85
C GLN A 47 8.41 -9.70 -28.50
N GLU A 48 9.30 -8.99 -29.19
CA GLU A 48 9.48 -7.56 -28.97
C GLU A 48 8.37 -6.76 -29.68
N ILE A 49 7.49 -6.11 -28.90
CA ILE A 49 6.33 -5.35 -29.42
C ILE A 49 6.43 -3.88 -29.00
N PHE A 50 6.57 -2.98 -29.97
CA PHE A 50 6.54 -1.53 -29.70
C PHE A 50 5.14 -1.07 -29.27
N LEU A 51 5.04 -0.45 -28.10
CA LEU A 51 3.81 0.15 -27.58
C LEU A 51 3.85 1.68 -27.66
N MET A 52 2.81 2.26 -28.25
CA MET A 52 2.59 3.71 -28.34
C MET A 52 2.22 4.33 -26.98
N SER A 53 1.76 3.53 -26.02
CA SER A 53 1.46 3.95 -24.64
C SER A 53 2.74 4.25 -23.85
N SER A 54 3.73 3.35 -23.89
CA SER A 54 5.03 3.48 -23.19
C SER A 54 6.11 4.16 -24.04
N ARG A 55 5.91 4.24 -25.36
CA ARG A 55 6.92 4.62 -26.38
C ARG A 55 8.16 3.72 -26.37
N GLN A 56 8.03 2.49 -25.87
CA GLN A 56 9.11 1.51 -25.79
C GLN A 56 8.63 0.13 -26.24
N ASN A 57 9.59 -0.77 -26.43
CA ASN A 57 9.32 -2.16 -26.69
C ASN A 57 8.92 -2.86 -25.37
N ALA A 58 7.79 -3.55 -25.40
CA ALA A 58 7.27 -4.36 -24.31
C ALA A 58 7.22 -5.83 -24.73
N TYR A 59 7.20 -6.71 -23.74
CA TYR A 59 7.27 -8.16 -23.89
C TYR A 59 5.96 -8.79 -23.42
N PRO A 60 5.27 -9.59 -24.24
CA PRO A 60 4.02 -10.29 -23.88
C PRO A 60 4.05 -11.17 -22.62
N LYS A 61 5.22 -11.54 -22.11
CA LYS A 61 5.36 -12.23 -20.80
C LYS A 61 5.20 -11.28 -19.61
N ASP A 62 5.42 -9.98 -19.83
CA ASP A 62 5.47 -8.92 -18.82
C ASP A 62 4.39 -7.84 -19.01
N ASP A 63 3.60 -7.82 -20.10
CA ASP A 63 2.65 -6.75 -20.43
C ASP A 63 1.38 -7.31 -21.12
N PHE A 64 0.18 -7.02 -20.56
CA PHE A 64 -1.10 -7.49 -21.11
C PHE A 64 -1.46 -6.90 -22.48
N VAL A 65 -1.05 -5.67 -22.79
CA VAL A 65 -1.29 -5.04 -24.10
C VAL A 65 -0.39 -5.67 -25.16
N ALA A 66 0.88 -5.89 -24.84
CA ALA A 66 1.78 -6.66 -25.68
C ALA A 66 1.24 -8.09 -25.89
N TYR A 67 0.78 -8.75 -24.82
CA TYR A 67 0.15 -10.07 -24.89
C TYR A 67 -1.07 -10.08 -25.81
N TYR A 68 -2.00 -9.15 -25.67
CA TYR A 68 -3.18 -9.11 -26.54
C TYR A 68 -2.86 -8.71 -27.99
N LYS A 69 -1.81 -7.90 -28.24
CA LYS A 69 -1.28 -7.66 -29.59
C LYS A 69 -0.69 -8.92 -30.22
N ALA A 70 0.26 -9.58 -29.53
CA ALA A 70 0.83 -10.85 -29.96
C ALA A 70 -0.26 -11.90 -30.19
N MET A 71 -1.28 -11.97 -29.33
CA MET A 71 -2.41 -12.88 -29.46
C MET A 71 -3.26 -12.58 -30.70
N GLY A 72 -3.41 -11.31 -31.11
CA GLY A 72 -4.06 -10.90 -32.34
C GLY A 72 -3.24 -11.14 -33.61
N GLU A 73 -2.00 -10.64 -33.70
CA GLU A 73 -1.18 -10.56 -34.93
C GLU A 73 -1.05 -11.88 -35.71
N ILE A 74 -0.97 -12.98 -34.97
CA ILE A 74 -0.76 -14.33 -35.49
C ILE A 74 -2.02 -15.21 -35.28
N ASP A 75 -3.17 -14.59 -34.99
CA ASP A 75 -4.56 -15.11 -35.13
C ASP A 75 -5.01 -16.19 -34.11
N LEU A 76 -4.88 -15.98 -32.78
CA LEU A 76 -5.48 -16.85 -31.71
C LEU A 76 -6.84 -16.27 -31.26
N PRO A 77 -7.66 -17.00 -30.48
CA PRO A 77 -8.68 -16.36 -29.66
C PRO A 77 -7.99 -15.31 -28.79
N ILE A 78 -8.45 -14.07 -28.87
CA ILE A 78 -8.34 -13.21 -27.70
C ILE A 78 -9.28 -13.80 -26.65
N PHE A 79 -8.73 -14.20 -25.50
CA PHE A 79 -9.49 -14.51 -24.30
C PHE A 79 -9.29 -13.36 -23.31
N ILE A 80 -10.32 -12.53 -23.14
CA ILE A 80 -10.24 -11.37 -22.24
C ILE A 80 -10.47 -11.85 -20.81
N THR A 81 -9.43 -11.79 -19.98
CA THR A 81 -9.49 -12.25 -18.59
C THR A 81 -9.80 -11.11 -17.64
N THR A 82 -10.37 -11.45 -16.49
CA THR A 82 -10.62 -10.53 -15.38
C THR A 82 -9.34 -9.91 -14.83
N ASP A 83 -8.23 -10.67 -14.81
CA ASP A 83 -6.89 -10.21 -14.39
C ASP A 83 -6.44 -8.96 -15.17
N SER A 84 -6.64 -8.96 -16.50
CA SER A 84 -6.23 -7.82 -17.35
C SER A 84 -6.96 -6.52 -16.97
N LEU A 85 -8.22 -6.59 -16.54
CA LEU A 85 -8.97 -5.41 -16.13
C LEU A 85 -8.61 -4.95 -14.71
N LEU A 86 -8.24 -5.87 -13.82
CA LEU A 86 -7.67 -5.52 -12.52
C LEU A 86 -6.34 -4.78 -12.72
N HIS A 87 -5.47 -5.27 -13.61
CA HIS A 87 -4.22 -4.58 -13.97
C HIS A 87 -4.45 -3.18 -14.55
N TYR A 88 -5.42 -3.01 -15.45
CA TYR A 88 -5.75 -1.69 -16.00
C TYR A 88 -6.36 -0.73 -14.96
N TYR A 89 -7.05 -1.24 -13.94
CA TYR A 89 -7.54 -0.43 -12.81
C TYR A 89 -6.42 -0.07 -11.83
N HIS A 90 -5.48 -0.99 -11.58
CA HIS A 90 -4.23 -0.75 -10.84
C HIS A 90 -3.39 0.36 -11.49
N ILE A 91 -3.07 0.25 -12.78
CA ILE A 91 -2.36 1.28 -13.57
C ILE A 91 -3.06 2.64 -13.45
N PHE A 92 -4.41 2.64 -13.49
CA PHE A 92 -5.19 3.85 -13.28
C PHE A 92 -5.04 4.44 -11.87
N PHE A 93 -5.10 3.61 -10.83
CA PHE A 93 -5.00 4.03 -9.44
C PHE A 93 -3.61 4.61 -9.14
N ASP A 94 -2.54 3.89 -9.47
CA ASP A 94 -1.14 4.30 -9.30
C ASP A 94 -0.86 5.61 -10.06
N THR A 95 -1.13 5.64 -11.37
CA THR A 95 -0.91 6.83 -12.21
C THR A 95 -1.66 8.06 -11.65
N THR A 96 -2.87 7.85 -11.12
CA THR A 96 -3.68 8.94 -10.55
C THR A 96 -3.11 9.44 -9.24
N LEU A 97 -2.71 8.54 -8.33
CA LEU A 97 -2.08 8.90 -7.06
C LEU A 97 -0.75 9.63 -7.30
N MET A 98 0.12 9.05 -8.13
CA MET A 98 1.42 9.60 -8.53
C MET A 98 1.30 11.03 -9.06
N LYS A 99 0.35 11.31 -9.97
CA LYS A 99 0.13 12.66 -10.52
C LYS A 99 -0.41 13.63 -9.46
N LEU A 100 -1.37 13.20 -8.63
CA LEU A 100 -1.89 14.02 -7.53
C LEU A 100 -0.79 14.39 -6.52
N GLU A 101 0.09 13.46 -6.20
CA GLU A 101 1.24 13.68 -5.31
C GLU A 101 2.26 14.63 -5.92
N ARG A 102 2.68 14.38 -7.17
CA ARG A 102 3.65 15.19 -7.94
C ARG A 102 3.16 16.63 -8.14
N ASP A 103 1.91 16.82 -8.54
CA ASP A 103 1.46 18.09 -9.13
C ASP A 103 0.64 18.95 -8.17
N LEU A 104 -0.11 18.33 -7.25
CA LEU A 104 -1.07 19.01 -6.38
C LEU A 104 -0.63 18.99 -4.91
N PHE A 105 -0.42 17.79 -4.34
CA PHE A 105 -0.15 17.63 -2.91
C PHE A 105 1.23 18.14 -2.51
N TYR A 106 2.24 18.04 -3.40
CA TYR A 106 3.57 18.61 -3.17
C TYR A 106 3.52 20.11 -2.84
N GLN A 107 2.77 20.90 -3.63
CA GLN A 107 2.65 22.34 -3.39
C GLN A 107 1.89 22.63 -2.09
N ASP A 108 0.85 21.84 -1.81
CA ASP A 108 0.01 22.00 -0.61
C ASP A 108 0.77 21.68 0.68
N ILE A 109 1.50 20.56 0.73
CA ILE A 109 2.26 20.19 1.93
C ILE A 109 3.37 21.22 2.18
N TRP A 110 4.09 21.65 1.13
CA TRP A 110 5.08 22.73 1.23
C TRP A 110 4.49 24.02 1.81
N ALA A 111 3.32 24.45 1.30
CA ALA A 111 2.65 25.66 1.77
C ALA A 111 2.20 25.54 3.23
N VAL A 112 1.67 24.38 3.64
CA VAL A 112 1.26 24.11 5.02
C VAL A 112 2.47 24.09 5.96
N SER A 113 3.53 23.36 5.61
CA SER A 113 4.79 23.28 6.37
C SER A 113 5.42 24.67 6.57
N LYS A 114 5.51 25.47 5.50
CA LYS A 114 6.17 26.79 5.52
C LYS A 114 5.42 27.80 6.39
N TYR A 115 4.09 27.88 6.26
CA TYR A 115 3.28 28.76 7.11
C TYR A 115 3.33 28.35 8.58
N LEU A 116 3.20 27.04 8.88
CA LEU A 116 3.26 26.55 10.25
C LEU A 116 4.65 26.76 10.88
N LEU A 117 5.74 26.71 10.09
CA LEU A 117 7.09 27.05 10.55
C LEU A 117 7.18 28.53 10.93
N GLU A 118 6.69 29.42 10.07
CA GLU A 118 6.66 30.86 10.36
C GLU A 118 5.86 31.19 11.63
N GLU A 119 4.68 30.58 11.81
CA GLU A 119 3.88 30.77 13.04
C GLU A 119 4.54 30.14 14.27
N SER A 120 5.23 29.01 14.13
CA SER A 120 6.00 28.38 15.21
C SER A 120 7.17 29.26 15.65
N LEU A 121 7.87 29.89 14.71
CA LEU A 121 8.94 30.85 15.00
C LEU A 121 8.39 32.13 15.67
N LYS A 122 7.28 32.68 15.18
CA LYS A 122 6.58 33.82 15.82
C LYS A 122 6.14 33.47 17.25
N GLY A 123 5.72 32.21 17.50
CA GLY A 123 5.47 31.66 18.83
C GLY A 123 6.74 31.63 19.67
N TYR A 124 7.79 30.94 19.20
CA TYR A 124 9.08 30.78 19.87
C TYR A 124 9.71 32.11 20.30
N HIS A 125 9.60 33.18 19.51
CA HIS A 125 10.14 34.48 19.89
C HIS A 125 9.31 35.22 20.96
N LYS A 126 8.02 34.93 21.09
CA LYS A 126 7.13 35.56 22.08
C LYS A 126 7.03 34.79 23.40
N SER A 127 6.98 33.46 23.33
CA SER A 127 6.72 32.61 24.50
C SER A 127 7.95 32.41 25.41
N SER A 128 7.69 31.94 26.63
CA SER A 128 8.68 31.52 27.62
C SER A 128 8.31 30.16 28.22
N GLY A 129 9.25 29.54 28.95
CA GLY A 129 9.06 28.20 29.53
C GLY A 129 8.71 27.13 28.50
N ASP A 130 7.83 26.21 28.88
CA ASP A 130 7.47 25.01 28.12
C ASP A 130 6.83 25.33 26.76
N LEU A 131 6.05 26.42 26.66
CA LEU A 131 5.51 26.92 25.40
C LEU A 131 6.60 27.42 24.43
N LYS A 132 7.78 27.77 24.93
CA LYS A 132 8.95 28.14 24.11
C LYS A 132 9.66 26.90 23.59
N GLU A 133 9.84 25.89 24.42
CA GLU A 133 10.46 24.63 23.99
C GLU A 133 9.54 23.86 23.03
N ALA A 134 8.23 23.83 23.27
CA ALA A 134 7.25 23.29 22.32
C ALA A 134 7.29 24.03 20.97
N ALA A 135 7.25 25.38 20.97
CA ALA A 135 7.37 26.15 19.73
C ALA A 135 8.72 25.94 19.00
N LYS A 136 9.82 25.69 19.74
CA LYS A 136 11.13 25.33 19.19
C LYS A 136 11.15 23.93 18.56
N ARG A 137 10.59 22.92 19.22
CA ARG A 137 10.51 21.55 18.67
C ARG A 137 9.57 21.51 17.44
N ASN A 138 8.46 22.24 17.46
CA ASN A 138 7.63 22.47 16.26
C ASN A 138 8.44 23.10 15.10
N ALA A 139 9.23 24.15 15.38
CA ALA A 139 10.07 24.76 14.35
C ALA A 139 11.13 23.79 13.80
N ALA A 140 11.65 22.85 14.60
CA ALA A 140 12.54 21.80 14.14
C ALA A 140 11.79 20.77 13.27
N TYR A 141 10.67 20.23 13.76
CA TYR A 141 9.81 19.25 13.07
C TYR A 141 9.40 19.70 11.65
N LEU A 142 9.01 20.98 11.52
CA LEU A 142 8.59 21.56 10.25
C LEU A 142 9.78 21.92 9.35
N SER A 143 10.94 22.27 9.92
CA SER A 143 12.16 22.49 9.14
C SER A 143 12.74 21.20 8.57
N VAL A 144 12.58 20.05 9.25
CA VAL A 144 12.96 18.74 8.69
C VAL A 144 12.12 18.42 7.46
N ALA A 145 10.79 18.54 7.55
CA ALA A 145 9.91 18.31 6.41
C ALA A 145 10.23 19.23 5.21
N LEU A 146 10.50 20.51 5.47
CA LEU A 146 10.87 21.46 4.41
C LEU A 146 12.25 21.16 3.79
N GLU A 147 13.25 20.69 4.56
CA GLU A 147 14.57 20.30 4.01
C GLU A 147 14.52 18.96 3.26
N LEU A 148 13.54 18.09 3.56
CA LEU A 148 13.25 16.87 2.78
C LEU A 148 12.51 17.16 1.47
N LEU A 149 11.60 18.14 1.46
CA LEU A 149 10.94 18.62 0.24
C LEU A 149 11.94 19.38 -0.66
N LYS A 150 12.66 20.34 -0.09
CA LYS A 150 13.51 21.30 -0.82
C LYS A 150 14.45 20.62 -1.83
N PRO A 151 14.38 20.98 -3.12
CA PRO A 151 15.20 20.37 -4.16
C PRO A 151 16.68 20.70 -3.99
N LYS A 152 17.53 19.72 -4.27
CA LYS A 152 18.99 19.83 -4.25
C LYS A 152 19.52 20.07 -5.68
N ILE A 153 20.72 20.63 -5.82
CA ILE A 153 21.29 20.97 -7.13
C ILE A 153 21.42 19.75 -8.05
N ASN A 154 21.73 18.57 -7.48
CA ASN A 154 21.79 17.30 -8.21
C ASN A 154 20.43 16.67 -8.56
N GLN A 155 19.33 17.36 -8.24
CA GLN A 155 17.95 16.96 -8.56
C GLN A 155 17.32 17.86 -9.65
N MET A 156 18.09 18.83 -10.18
CA MET A 156 17.63 19.78 -11.18
C MET A 156 17.77 19.23 -12.62
N MET A 157 16.87 19.65 -13.50
CA MET A 157 16.94 19.39 -14.94
C MET A 157 18.20 20.05 -15.54
N SER A 158 18.95 19.29 -16.33
CA SER A 158 20.21 19.71 -16.96
C SER A 158 20.29 19.21 -18.41
N GLU A 159 21.27 19.65 -19.20
CA GLU A 159 21.47 19.10 -20.54
C GLU A 159 21.99 17.66 -20.53
N GLU A 160 22.57 17.21 -19.42
CA GLU A 160 23.06 15.84 -19.24
C GLU A 160 21.90 14.91 -18.91
N THR A 161 21.10 15.25 -17.90
CA THR A 161 19.91 14.46 -17.51
C THR A 161 18.82 14.43 -18.60
N LEU A 162 18.69 15.48 -19.42
CA LEU A 162 17.81 15.45 -20.59
C LEU A 162 18.33 14.56 -21.73
N ARG A 163 19.64 14.33 -21.84
CA ARG A 163 20.20 13.32 -22.76
C ARG A 163 19.89 11.91 -22.24
N GLU A 164 20.00 11.67 -20.94
CA GLU A 164 19.62 10.41 -20.30
C GLU A 164 18.12 10.09 -20.42
N GLU A 165 17.25 11.11 -20.37
CA GLU A 165 15.79 10.91 -20.41
C GLU A 165 15.23 10.74 -21.84
N TYR A 166 15.81 11.41 -22.85
CA TYR A 166 15.24 11.44 -24.21
C TYR A 166 16.09 10.79 -25.32
N CYS A 167 17.37 10.46 -25.07
CA CYS A 167 18.26 9.93 -26.11
C CYS A 167 18.77 8.52 -25.79
N VAL A 168 18.48 7.55 -26.67
CA VAL A 168 19.05 6.20 -26.55
C VAL A 168 20.55 6.20 -26.89
N PRO A 169 21.37 5.28 -26.34
CA PRO A 169 22.84 5.27 -26.53
C PRO A 169 23.32 5.20 -27.98
N GLU A 170 22.49 4.72 -28.90
CA GLU A 170 22.78 4.55 -30.33
C GLU A 170 22.26 5.71 -31.20
N MET A 171 21.64 6.73 -30.59
CA MET A 171 21.05 7.88 -31.30
C MET A 171 22.13 8.83 -31.84
N ASP A 172 21.93 9.35 -33.06
CA ASP A 172 22.78 10.43 -33.60
C ASP A 172 22.75 11.66 -32.68
N THR A 173 23.93 12.15 -32.30
CA THR A 173 24.08 13.22 -31.30
C THR A 173 23.38 14.52 -31.72
N LYS A 174 23.35 14.83 -33.02
CA LYS A 174 22.71 16.04 -33.53
C LYS A 174 21.18 15.89 -33.56
N TYR A 175 20.67 14.70 -33.85
CA TYR A 175 19.25 14.38 -33.71
C TYR A 175 18.81 14.47 -32.24
N CYS A 176 19.58 13.90 -31.31
CA CYS A 176 19.39 14.03 -29.86
C CYS A 176 19.34 15.51 -29.41
N GLU A 177 20.31 16.33 -29.84
CA GLU A 177 20.35 17.76 -29.51
C GLU A 177 19.16 18.54 -30.09
N MET A 178 18.72 18.22 -31.31
CA MET A 178 17.49 18.78 -31.90
C MET A 178 16.23 18.35 -31.14
N MET A 179 16.17 17.11 -30.67
CA MET A 179 15.04 16.57 -29.92
C MET A 179 14.91 17.25 -28.54
N ILE A 180 16.02 17.37 -27.80
CA ILE A 180 16.06 18.09 -26.51
C ILE A 180 15.71 19.57 -26.69
N ALA A 181 16.20 20.23 -27.75
CA ALA A 181 15.85 21.61 -28.04
C ALA A 181 14.33 21.78 -28.28
N GLY A 182 13.72 20.88 -29.05
CA GLY A 182 12.27 20.88 -29.29
C GLY A 182 11.43 20.57 -28.04
N VAL A 183 11.89 19.66 -27.17
CA VAL A 183 11.24 19.40 -25.87
C VAL A 183 11.30 20.64 -24.98
N LYS A 184 12.46 21.29 -24.86
CA LYS A 184 12.61 22.56 -24.12
C LYS A 184 11.72 23.68 -24.67
N GLU A 185 11.64 23.83 -25.99
CA GLU A 185 10.82 24.85 -26.66
C GLU A 185 9.32 24.63 -26.45
N TYR A 186 8.85 23.38 -26.45
CA TYR A 186 7.43 23.05 -26.31
C TYR A 186 6.94 22.94 -24.86
N TYR A 187 7.74 22.36 -23.96
CA TYR A 187 7.33 22.03 -22.59
C TYR A 187 7.89 22.98 -21.52
N GLY A 188 8.93 23.76 -21.80
CA GLY A 188 9.47 24.78 -20.89
C GLY A 188 10.00 24.20 -19.57
N ASP A 189 9.42 24.60 -18.44
CA ASP A 189 9.74 24.04 -17.12
C ASP A 189 9.33 22.56 -16.99
N ASN A 190 8.31 22.11 -17.74
CA ASN A 190 7.86 20.71 -17.75
C ASN A 190 8.67 19.83 -18.73
N ALA A 191 9.87 20.27 -19.14
CA ALA A 191 10.70 19.59 -20.14
C ALA A 191 11.43 18.33 -19.64
N SER A 192 11.22 17.91 -18.38
CA SER A 192 11.58 16.57 -17.89
C SER A 192 10.50 16.08 -16.92
N TYR A 193 10.21 14.78 -16.92
CA TYR A 193 9.35 14.16 -15.91
C TYR A 193 10.10 13.98 -14.57
N LYS A 194 11.40 13.69 -14.64
CA LYS A 194 12.17 13.11 -13.54
C LYS A 194 12.82 14.15 -12.61
N TYR A 195 13.14 15.34 -13.11
CA TYR A 195 13.96 16.34 -12.41
C TYR A 195 13.23 17.67 -12.24
N PHE A 196 13.61 18.43 -11.21
CA PHE A 196 13.00 19.73 -10.92
C PHE A 196 13.39 20.80 -11.96
N SER A 197 12.43 21.66 -12.28
CA SER A 197 12.68 22.89 -13.05
C SER A 197 13.43 23.96 -12.24
N GLN A 198 13.98 24.98 -12.93
CA GLN A 198 14.57 26.15 -12.27
C GLN A 198 13.51 26.93 -11.47
N THR A 199 12.32 27.10 -12.05
CA THR A 199 11.18 27.77 -11.39
C THR A 199 10.79 27.07 -10.09
N GLU A 200 10.77 25.73 -10.06
CA GLU A 200 10.51 24.96 -8.84
C GLU A 200 11.64 25.04 -7.83
N PHE A 201 12.91 25.05 -8.27
CA PHE A 201 14.06 25.20 -7.38
C PHE A 201 14.01 26.53 -6.62
N ASP A 202 13.67 27.63 -7.31
CA ASP A 202 13.51 28.96 -6.70
C ASP A 202 12.22 29.06 -5.86
N GLN A 203 11.13 28.40 -6.26
CA GLN A 203 9.86 28.37 -5.51
C GLN A 203 9.98 27.59 -4.20
N TYR A 204 10.62 26.42 -4.22
CA TYR A 204 10.76 25.52 -3.08
C TYR A 204 12.00 25.82 -2.23
N TYR A 205 12.32 27.10 -2.07
CA TYR A 205 13.41 27.58 -1.23
C TYR A 205 12.97 27.96 0.20
N PHE A 206 13.78 27.54 1.18
CA PHE A 206 13.81 28.08 2.54
C PHE A 206 15.19 27.84 3.19
N GLU A 207 15.45 28.52 4.30
CA GLU A 207 16.62 28.31 5.16
C GLU A 207 16.21 27.75 6.52
N VAL A 208 16.95 26.76 7.02
CA VAL A 208 16.74 26.19 8.35
C VAL A 208 17.15 27.21 9.44
N PRO A 209 16.25 27.60 10.36
CA PRO A 209 16.54 28.61 11.38
C PRO A 209 17.67 28.18 12.33
N ASP A 210 18.62 29.08 12.61
CA ASP A 210 19.81 28.80 13.44
C ASP A 210 19.48 28.26 14.84
N SER A 211 18.30 28.58 15.40
CA SER A 211 17.80 28.07 16.69
C SER A 211 17.49 26.57 16.71
N VAL A 212 17.29 25.93 15.54
CA VAL A 212 16.96 24.50 15.40
C VAL A 212 17.91 23.74 14.47
N LYS A 213 18.74 24.45 13.70
CA LYS A 213 19.68 23.94 12.68
C LYS A 213 20.55 22.75 13.10
N SER A 214 20.97 22.69 14.36
CA SER A 214 21.73 21.55 14.90
C SER A 214 20.88 20.27 15.06
N LEU A 215 19.60 20.41 15.45
CA LEU A 215 18.66 19.29 15.56
C LEU A 215 18.23 18.81 14.18
N VAL A 216 17.80 19.74 13.33
CA VAL A 216 17.36 19.47 11.95
C VAL A 216 18.47 18.77 11.16
N LYS A 217 19.71 19.25 11.25
CA LYS A 217 20.84 18.59 10.59
C LYS A 217 21.02 17.14 11.04
N LYS A 218 20.94 16.85 12.35
CA LYS A 218 21.08 15.48 12.87
C LYS A 218 19.95 14.57 12.40
N GLU A 219 18.71 15.06 12.39
CA GLU A 219 17.55 14.30 11.93
C GLU A 219 17.68 13.94 10.44
N ILE A 220 18.07 14.91 9.59
CA ILE A 220 18.37 14.67 8.17
C ILE A 220 19.56 13.69 8.01
N GLU A 221 20.60 13.78 8.84
CA GLU A 221 21.71 12.81 8.86
C GLU A 221 21.32 11.39 9.33
N LEU A 222 20.13 11.17 9.90
CA LEU A 222 19.58 9.83 10.17
C LEU A 222 18.68 9.38 9.01
N ILE A 223 17.77 10.25 8.58
CA ILE A 223 16.84 10.02 7.46
C ILE A 223 17.57 9.71 6.15
N GLU A 224 18.72 10.32 5.87
CA GLU A 224 19.49 10.06 4.64
C GLU A 224 20.47 8.86 4.77
N LYS A 225 20.61 8.26 5.95
CA LYS A 225 21.44 7.06 6.17
C LYS A 225 20.65 5.75 6.10
N HIS A 226 19.35 5.78 6.43
CA HIS A 226 18.46 4.62 6.41
C HIS A 226 18.87 3.45 7.34
N GLN A 227 19.65 3.71 8.38
CA GLN A 227 20.26 2.68 9.25
C GLN A 227 19.33 2.12 10.35
N GLY A 228 18.08 1.81 10.02
CA GLY A 228 17.13 1.17 10.95
C GLY A 228 16.82 2.03 12.19
N TRP A 229 16.77 1.38 13.36
CA TRP A 229 16.35 1.97 14.64
C TRP A 229 17.41 2.90 15.27
N GLU A 230 17.07 4.18 15.45
CA GLU A 230 17.90 5.14 16.21
C GLU A 230 17.00 6.19 16.91
N TYR A 231 17.49 6.84 17.96
CA TYR A 231 16.78 7.85 18.73
C TYR A 231 16.66 9.20 18.00
N SER A 232 15.44 9.68 17.79
CA SER A 232 15.20 10.98 17.15
C SER A 232 15.69 12.14 18.02
N PRO A 233 16.57 13.04 17.51
CA PRO A 233 17.02 14.23 18.25
C PRO A 233 15.92 15.27 18.49
N ILE A 234 14.73 15.12 17.89
CA ILE A 234 13.57 16.01 18.10
C ILE A 234 12.49 15.35 18.99
N PHE A 235 12.23 14.05 18.79
CA PHE A 235 11.12 13.32 19.45
C PHE A 235 11.55 12.40 20.60
N ILE A 236 12.85 12.19 20.81
CA ILE A 236 13.47 11.49 21.95
C ILE A 236 13.26 9.97 21.97
N TYR A 237 12.24 9.42 21.30
CA TYR A 237 12.06 7.97 21.11
C TYR A 237 12.78 7.44 19.87
N GLN A 238 12.92 6.10 19.79
CA GLN A 238 13.46 5.42 18.62
C GLN A 238 12.49 5.45 17.43
N GLU A 239 13.02 5.74 16.26
CA GLU A 239 12.36 5.69 14.96
C GLU A 239 13.13 4.76 14.03
N ASP A 240 12.41 4.08 13.13
CA ASP A 240 12.98 3.24 12.08
C ASP A 240 13.24 4.08 10.83
N TYR A 241 14.50 4.49 10.65
CA TYR A 241 14.94 5.30 9.51
C TYR A 241 15.04 4.52 8.19
N SER A 242 14.93 3.18 8.20
CA SER A 242 14.88 2.39 6.97
C SER A 242 13.61 2.70 6.15
N GLN A 243 12.50 3.05 6.81
CA GLN A 243 11.22 3.40 6.18
C GLN A 243 11.26 4.65 5.30
N TYR A 244 12.37 5.40 5.31
CA TYR A 244 12.55 6.61 4.52
C TYR A 244 13.19 6.37 3.15
N ILE A 245 13.50 5.11 2.78
CA ILE A 245 13.95 4.72 1.43
C ILE A 245 12.78 4.82 0.44
N PRO A 246 12.82 5.67 -0.60
CA PRO A 246 11.77 5.74 -1.61
C PRO A 246 11.71 4.44 -2.43
N ARG A 247 10.51 3.87 -2.58
CA ARG A 247 10.19 2.62 -3.29
C ARG A 247 9.00 2.81 -4.23
N GLY A 248 8.70 1.85 -5.11
CA GLY A 248 7.58 1.95 -6.07
C GLY A 248 7.64 3.19 -6.97
N HIS A 249 6.49 3.79 -7.28
CA HIS A 249 6.38 4.99 -8.12
C HIS A 249 7.15 6.20 -7.57
N TYR A 250 7.41 6.25 -6.26
CA TYR A 250 8.19 7.32 -5.65
C TYR A 250 9.65 7.37 -6.09
N THR A 251 10.17 6.30 -6.70
CA THR A 251 11.50 6.29 -7.32
C THR A 251 11.57 7.07 -8.64
N LYS A 252 10.43 7.33 -9.28
CA LYS A 252 10.33 7.73 -10.70
C LYS A 252 10.62 9.21 -10.97
N SER A 253 10.59 10.08 -9.95
CA SER A 253 11.10 11.46 -10.05
C SER A 253 11.67 11.95 -8.72
N GLU A 254 12.62 12.87 -8.77
CA GLU A 254 13.21 13.49 -7.57
C GLU A 254 12.17 14.22 -6.72
N LYS A 255 11.13 14.76 -7.37
CA LYS A 255 9.98 15.39 -6.71
C LYS A 255 9.17 14.40 -5.88
N LEU A 256 8.94 13.19 -6.39
CA LEU A 256 8.28 12.12 -5.66
C LEU A 256 9.17 11.52 -4.55
N LYS A 257 10.50 11.41 -4.75
CA LYS A 257 11.45 11.01 -3.69
C LYS A 257 11.45 11.96 -2.50
N ASN A 258 11.43 13.27 -2.78
CA ASN A 258 11.37 14.32 -1.76
C ASN A 258 10.00 14.33 -1.05
N TYR A 259 8.90 14.16 -1.80
CA TYR A 259 7.55 14.00 -1.25
C TYR A 259 7.44 12.79 -0.31
N PHE A 260 7.89 11.61 -0.76
CA PHE A 260 7.91 10.37 0.02
C PHE A 260 8.54 10.59 1.40
N LYS A 261 9.76 11.13 1.44
CA LYS A 261 10.51 11.33 2.70
C LYS A 261 9.79 12.31 3.63
N ALA A 262 9.20 13.38 3.10
CA ALA A 262 8.45 14.36 3.89
C ALA A 262 7.10 13.83 4.41
N LEU A 263 6.40 13.01 3.63
CA LEU A 263 5.13 12.40 4.06
C LEU A 263 5.34 11.25 5.05
N MET A 264 6.40 10.45 4.89
CA MET A 264 6.80 9.46 5.89
C MET A 264 7.13 10.12 7.24
N TRP A 265 7.88 11.23 7.22
CA TRP A 265 8.13 12.05 8.42
C TRP A 265 6.83 12.55 9.07
N TYR A 266 5.86 13.03 8.27
CA TYR A 266 4.58 13.53 8.78
C TYR A 266 3.57 12.45 9.22
N GLY A 267 3.71 11.22 8.73
CA GLY A 267 2.85 10.09 9.07
C GLY A 267 3.38 9.21 10.20
N ARG A 268 4.70 9.14 10.41
CA ARG A 268 5.32 8.33 11.46
C ARG A 268 5.53 9.09 12.76
N MET A 269 6.10 10.30 12.67
CA MET A 269 6.47 11.08 13.87
C MET A 269 5.22 11.60 14.57
N THR A 270 5.07 11.16 15.81
CA THR A 270 3.91 11.35 16.67
C THR A 270 4.27 12.19 17.88
N ALA A 271 3.47 13.21 18.19
CA ALA A 271 3.60 13.95 19.44
C ALA A 271 2.68 13.30 20.51
N LEU A 272 3.27 12.51 21.40
CA LEU A 272 2.58 11.65 22.37
C LEU A 272 1.85 12.44 23.46
N ILE A 273 0.70 11.91 23.91
CA ILE A 273 -0.12 12.49 25.00
C ILE A 273 0.32 11.98 26.38
N GLU A 274 0.66 10.70 26.47
CA GLU A 274 1.06 10.03 27.71
C GLU A 274 2.57 9.84 27.79
N GLY A 275 3.08 9.90 29.02
CA GLY A 275 4.49 9.75 29.34
C GLY A 275 4.67 9.03 30.67
N SER A 276 5.84 8.43 30.88
CA SER A 276 6.15 7.63 32.04
C SER A 276 6.62 8.51 33.22
N PRO A 277 6.11 8.28 34.44
CA PRO A 277 6.70 8.83 35.67
C PRO A 277 7.98 8.10 36.10
N SER A 278 8.35 7.02 35.40
CA SER A 278 9.57 6.22 35.63
C SER A 278 10.77 6.71 34.80
N LEU A 279 10.57 7.66 33.89
CA LEU A 279 11.59 8.21 32.98
C LEU A 279 11.88 9.68 33.28
N SER A 280 13.15 10.06 33.25
CA SER A 280 13.63 11.43 33.42
C SER A 280 13.47 12.24 32.12
N PRO A 281 13.41 13.59 32.17
CA PRO A 281 13.40 14.42 30.97
C PRO A 281 14.57 14.10 30.02
N GLY A 282 14.27 13.81 28.76
CA GLY A 282 15.24 13.35 27.76
C GLY A 282 15.50 11.83 27.71
N GLU A 283 14.87 11.03 28.58
CA GLU A 283 14.91 9.56 28.51
C GLU A 283 13.71 8.98 27.74
N SER A 284 13.94 7.91 27.00
CA SER A 284 12.91 7.12 26.31
C SER A 284 13.21 5.63 26.44
N MET A 285 12.17 4.82 26.64
CA MET A 285 12.24 3.36 26.67
C MET A 285 10.81 2.81 26.55
N CYS A 286 10.47 2.13 25.45
CA CYS A 286 9.17 1.48 25.33
C CYS A 286 9.25 0.01 25.76
N SER A 287 8.90 -0.26 27.03
CA SER A 287 8.80 -1.63 27.54
C SER A 287 7.63 -1.79 28.50
N GLY A 288 7.07 -3.00 28.57
CA GLY A 288 5.80 -3.30 29.24
C GLY A 288 5.62 -2.87 30.71
N ASN A 289 6.72 -2.61 31.44
CA ASN A 289 6.70 -2.14 32.83
C ASN A 289 6.88 -0.62 33.01
N VAL A 290 7.21 0.12 31.93
CA VAL A 290 7.64 1.53 32.04
C VAL A 290 6.45 2.47 32.18
N GLY A 291 5.30 2.13 31.60
CA GLY A 291 4.05 2.91 31.69
C GLY A 291 3.98 4.15 30.78
N GLY A 292 4.94 4.30 29.87
CA GLY A 292 4.99 5.36 28.85
C GLY A 292 6.31 5.28 28.09
N ILE A 293 6.34 5.84 26.87
CA ILE A 293 7.48 5.70 25.95
C ILE A 293 8.59 6.73 26.26
N ILE A 294 8.18 7.94 26.61
CA ILE A 294 9.02 9.09 26.98
C ILE A 294 8.64 9.60 28.38
N SER A 295 9.40 10.51 28.97
CA SER A 295 9.05 11.12 30.27
C SER A 295 7.69 11.87 30.27
N GLU A 296 7.05 11.99 31.44
CA GLU A 296 5.87 12.87 31.61
C GLU A 296 6.13 14.31 31.15
N TYR A 297 7.36 14.82 31.32
CA TYR A 297 7.74 16.16 30.87
C TYR A 297 7.80 16.26 29.35
N ASP A 298 8.38 15.27 28.67
CA ASP A 298 8.47 15.30 27.21
C ASP A 298 7.11 15.05 26.55
N ALA A 299 6.24 14.25 27.17
CA ALA A 299 4.83 14.12 26.77
C ALA A 299 4.05 15.44 26.97
N HIS A 300 4.34 16.21 28.03
CA HIS A 300 3.80 17.57 28.22
C HIS A 300 4.24 18.50 27.07
N ILE A 301 5.53 18.50 26.72
CA ILE A 301 6.07 19.30 25.59
C ILE A 301 5.50 18.83 24.24
N GLN A 302 5.33 17.53 24.02
CA GLN A 302 4.73 16.97 22.79
C GLN A 302 3.22 17.28 22.68
N THR A 303 2.48 17.21 23.79
CA THR A 303 1.08 17.64 23.84
C THR A 303 0.92 19.14 23.54
N LEU A 304 1.78 20.00 24.11
CA LEU A 304 1.80 21.44 23.81
C LEU A 304 2.18 21.73 22.35
N GLN A 305 3.11 20.97 21.75
CA GLN A 305 3.46 21.07 20.33
C GLN A 305 2.23 20.89 19.44
N ALA A 306 1.48 19.80 19.65
CA ALA A 306 0.28 19.47 18.91
C ALA A 306 -0.80 20.57 19.03
N PHE A 307 -1.09 21.04 20.25
CA PHE A 307 -2.07 22.12 20.45
C PHE A 307 -1.64 23.46 19.84
N LEU A 308 -0.34 23.77 19.80
CA LEU A 308 0.17 24.95 19.10
C LEU A 308 -0.02 24.83 17.57
N LEU A 309 0.23 23.66 16.98
CA LEU A 309 0.00 23.43 15.54
C LEU A 309 -1.48 23.49 15.19
N ALA A 310 -2.33 22.76 15.93
CA ALA A 310 -3.78 22.73 15.73
C ALA A 310 -4.42 24.11 15.90
N GLY A 311 -4.01 24.88 16.93
CA GLY A 311 -4.51 26.25 17.13
C GLY A 311 -4.18 27.19 15.97
N LYS A 312 -3.02 27.03 15.33
CA LYS A 312 -2.63 27.79 14.14
C LYS A 312 -3.35 27.31 12.88
N PHE A 313 -3.49 26.01 12.71
CA PHE A 313 -4.25 25.38 11.63
C PHE A 313 -5.71 25.85 11.61
N MET A 314 -6.40 25.76 12.74
CA MET A 314 -7.81 26.19 12.89
C MET A 314 -8.00 27.70 12.65
N SER A 315 -6.94 28.51 12.80
CA SER A 315 -6.99 29.96 12.55
C SER A 315 -6.89 30.37 11.08
N CYS A 316 -6.56 29.45 10.16
CA CYS A 316 -6.33 29.77 8.75
C CYS A 316 -7.07 28.82 7.78
N GLN A 317 -8.12 29.33 7.13
CA GLN A 317 -8.94 28.58 6.18
C GLN A 317 -8.14 28.03 4.98
N ASN A 318 -7.20 28.79 4.43
CA ASN A 318 -6.33 28.36 3.32
C ASN A 318 -5.46 27.13 3.70
N LEU A 319 -5.01 27.02 4.96
CA LEU A 319 -4.32 25.80 5.42
C LEU A 319 -5.27 24.61 5.47
N GLN A 320 -6.46 24.82 6.00
CA GLN A 320 -7.50 23.79 6.12
C GLN A 320 -7.90 23.28 4.74
N GLU A 321 -8.14 24.17 3.77
CA GLU A 321 -8.46 23.79 2.39
C GLU A 321 -7.35 22.96 1.72
N ARG A 322 -6.08 23.35 1.89
CA ARG A 322 -4.93 22.62 1.32
C ARG A 322 -4.68 21.28 1.99
N TRP A 323 -4.67 21.25 3.33
CA TRP A 323 -4.51 20.00 4.08
C TRP A 323 -5.68 19.05 3.83
N ASN A 324 -6.93 19.55 3.78
CA ASN A 324 -8.10 18.74 3.43
C ASN A 324 -8.02 18.19 2.01
N ARG A 325 -7.43 18.92 1.05
CA ARG A 325 -7.25 18.40 -0.31
C ARG A 325 -6.38 17.15 -0.32
N ILE A 326 -5.22 17.19 0.35
CA ILE A 326 -4.37 15.99 0.53
C ILE A 326 -5.12 14.93 1.34
N TYR A 327 -5.63 15.29 2.52
CA TYR A 327 -6.17 14.34 3.49
C TYR A 327 -7.46 13.66 3.02
N ALA A 328 -8.41 14.39 2.44
CA ALA A 328 -9.69 13.84 2.00
C ALA A 328 -9.55 12.99 0.72
N ILE A 329 -8.70 13.38 -0.23
CA ILE A 329 -8.46 12.57 -1.43
C ILE A 329 -7.72 11.27 -1.07
N THR A 330 -6.66 11.34 -0.26
CA THR A 330 -5.98 10.12 0.23
C THR A 330 -6.87 9.27 1.13
N SER A 331 -7.79 9.88 1.91
CA SER A 331 -8.78 9.13 2.71
C SER A 331 -9.88 8.48 1.88
N PHE A 332 -10.23 9.06 0.73
CA PHE A 332 -11.15 8.45 -0.24
C PHE A 332 -10.51 7.25 -0.95
N MET A 333 -9.25 7.40 -1.37
CA MET A 333 -8.51 6.36 -2.09
C MET A 333 -8.09 5.20 -1.19
N VAL A 334 -7.47 5.48 -0.04
CA VAL A 334 -6.83 4.47 0.83
C VAL A 334 -7.61 4.22 2.12
N GLY A 335 -8.15 5.27 2.72
CA GLY A 335 -8.89 5.21 3.99
C GLY A 335 -8.44 6.25 5.00
N PHE A 336 -9.25 6.45 6.03
CA PHE A 336 -8.96 7.41 7.11
C PHE A 336 -7.83 6.91 8.02
N SER A 337 -7.17 7.84 8.73
CA SER A 337 -6.31 7.48 9.85
C SER A 337 -7.15 7.19 11.12
N ASP A 338 -6.61 6.36 12.01
CA ASP A 338 -7.06 6.20 13.40
C ASP A 338 -6.15 6.90 14.42
N ASP A 339 -5.12 7.60 13.95
CA ASP A 339 -4.33 8.57 14.71
C ASP A 339 -5.12 9.88 14.92
N LEU A 340 -4.69 10.72 15.88
CA LEU A 340 -5.26 12.05 16.09
C LEU A 340 -4.53 13.10 15.25
N GLY A 341 -5.26 14.05 14.68
CA GLY A 341 -4.72 15.06 13.77
C GLY A 341 -5.09 16.51 14.14
N PRO A 342 -4.91 17.45 13.19
CA PRO A 342 -5.17 18.88 13.39
C PRO A 342 -6.62 19.23 13.72
N TYR A 343 -7.58 18.42 13.28
CA TYR A 343 -9.00 18.66 13.55
C TYR A 343 -9.42 18.22 14.94
N GLU A 344 -9.00 17.05 15.40
CA GLU A 344 -9.35 16.49 16.71
C GLU A 344 -8.78 17.37 17.83
N TYR A 345 -7.51 17.76 17.73
CA TYR A 345 -6.92 18.76 18.63
C TYR A 345 -7.58 20.15 18.47
N GLY A 346 -8.04 20.50 17.28
CA GLY A 346 -8.77 21.73 16.99
C GLY A 346 -10.14 21.81 17.69
N GLU A 347 -10.91 20.72 17.69
CA GLU A 347 -12.18 20.61 18.41
C GLU A 347 -11.98 20.70 19.93
N VAL A 348 -10.96 20.02 20.47
CA VAL A 348 -10.62 20.10 21.91
C VAL A 348 -10.24 21.52 22.32
N LEU A 349 -9.55 22.29 21.47
CA LEU A 349 -9.29 23.71 21.72
C LEU A 349 -10.59 24.53 21.74
N GLN A 350 -11.51 24.31 20.80
CA GLN A 350 -12.81 25.00 20.80
C GLN A 350 -13.62 24.68 22.06
N GLN A 351 -13.68 23.41 22.45
CA GLN A 351 -14.37 22.94 23.65
C GLN A 351 -13.78 23.57 24.93
N VAL A 352 -12.47 23.51 25.12
CA VAL A 352 -11.81 23.95 26.36
C VAL A 352 -11.76 25.49 26.48
N PHE A 353 -11.63 26.22 25.38
CA PHE A 353 -11.54 27.68 25.42
C PHE A 353 -12.88 28.40 25.30
N SER A 354 -13.86 27.90 24.53
CA SER A 354 -15.29 28.33 24.51
C SER A 354 -15.61 29.84 24.29
N GLU A 355 -14.63 30.74 24.21
CA GLU A 355 -14.83 32.19 24.04
C GLU A 355 -15.10 32.56 22.57
N LYS A 356 -15.94 33.58 22.32
CA LYS A 356 -16.44 33.93 20.97
C LYS A 356 -15.40 34.55 20.02
N SER A 357 -14.16 34.74 20.45
CA SER A 357 -13.06 35.18 19.60
C SER A 357 -12.39 33.97 18.95
N SER A 358 -12.34 33.93 17.63
CA SER A 358 -11.64 32.92 16.81
C SER A 358 -10.10 33.01 16.89
N ILE A 359 -9.57 33.49 18.02
CA ILE A 359 -8.16 33.64 18.32
C ILE A 359 -7.91 32.85 19.60
N ILE A 360 -7.32 31.67 19.46
CA ILE A 360 -6.89 30.85 20.60
C ILE A 360 -5.64 31.50 21.20
N ASP A 361 -5.78 32.04 22.41
CA ASP A 361 -4.66 32.62 23.13
C ASP A 361 -3.64 31.53 23.50
N SER A 362 -2.52 31.53 22.76
CA SER A 362 -1.49 30.50 22.87
C SER A 362 -0.73 30.56 24.20
N GLU A 363 -0.80 31.68 24.93
CA GLU A 363 -0.15 31.83 26.24
C GLU A 363 -0.96 31.11 27.33
N ARG A 364 -2.30 31.01 27.17
CA ARG A 364 -3.22 30.31 28.07
C ARG A 364 -3.24 28.78 27.91
N LEU A 365 -2.54 28.23 26.93
CA LEU A 365 -2.43 26.77 26.73
C LEU A 365 -1.82 26.05 27.94
N ASN A 366 -0.80 26.63 28.58
CA ASN A 366 -0.18 26.01 29.75
C ASN A 366 -1.07 26.11 31.01
N GLU A 367 -1.88 27.17 31.14
CA GLU A 367 -2.91 27.29 32.19
C GLU A 367 -3.99 26.20 32.10
N LYS A 368 -4.30 25.78 30.87
CA LYS A 368 -5.35 24.81 30.55
C LYS A 368 -4.85 23.39 30.30
N TYR A 369 -3.53 23.16 30.42
CA TYR A 369 -2.90 21.91 30.02
C TYR A 369 -3.58 20.64 30.57
N SER A 370 -3.86 20.57 31.88
CA SER A 370 -4.51 19.39 32.49
C SER A 370 -5.87 19.09 31.87
N GLN A 371 -6.68 20.12 31.60
CA GLN A 371 -7.99 19.99 30.98
C GLN A 371 -7.87 19.62 29.49
N LEU A 372 -6.90 20.19 28.78
CA LEU A 372 -6.61 19.86 27.38
C LEU A 372 -6.17 18.40 27.23
N LYS A 373 -5.24 17.94 28.09
CA LYS A 373 -4.77 16.54 28.14
C LYS A 373 -5.90 15.58 28.48
N GLU A 374 -6.70 15.88 29.50
CA GLU A 374 -7.85 15.04 29.90
C GLU A 374 -8.84 14.84 28.75
N VAL A 375 -9.19 15.91 28.02
CA VAL A 375 -10.16 15.82 26.92
C VAL A 375 -9.58 15.08 25.70
N ILE A 376 -8.33 15.36 25.29
CA ILE A 376 -7.74 14.69 24.12
C ILE A 376 -7.35 13.22 24.39
N GLY A 377 -6.93 12.90 25.62
CA GLY A 377 -6.70 11.51 26.05
C GLY A 377 -7.97 10.66 25.99
N ASN A 378 -9.11 11.23 26.38
CA ASN A 378 -10.43 10.59 26.30
C ASN A 378 -11.11 10.69 24.92
N TYR A 379 -10.49 11.31 23.93
CA TYR A 379 -11.04 11.42 22.57
C TYR A 379 -11.21 10.01 21.94
N PRO A 380 -12.32 9.71 21.23
CA PRO A 380 -12.73 8.33 20.94
C PRO A 380 -11.80 7.54 19.99
N TYR A 381 -10.97 8.21 19.20
CA TYR A 381 -9.98 7.55 18.35
C TYR A 381 -8.75 7.12 19.14
N ASN A 382 -8.27 5.92 18.85
CA ASN A 382 -7.11 5.28 19.48
C ASN A 382 -6.45 4.39 18.41
N PRO A 383 -5.11 4.34 18.32
CA PRO A 383 -4.42 3.48 17.36
C PRO A 383 -4.82 2.01 17.53
N LYS A 384 -5.13 1.34 16.42
CA LYS A 384 -5.48 -0.09 16.36
C LYS A 384 -4.35 -0.96 15.81
N ILE A 385 -3.37 -0.35 15.14
CA ILE A 385 -2.25 -1.03 14.48
C ILE A 385 -0.95 -0.46 15.06
N TYR A 386 -0.03 -1.32 15.50
CA TYR A 386 1.25 -0.84 16.02
C TYR A 386 2.17 -0.36 14.89
N SER A 387 2.37 0.95 14.80
CA SER A 387 3.16 1.59 13.75
C SER A 387 4.68 1.37 13.86
N GLY A 388 5.15 0.78 14.97
CA GLY A 388 6.59 0.60 15.27
C GLY A 388 7.19 1.73 16.11
N LEU A 389 6.40 2.73 16.49
CA LEU A 389 6.88 3.87 17.26
C LEU A 389 7.58 3.43 18.56
N GLY A 390 8.82 3.89 18.76
CA GLY A 390 9.57 3.69 20.01
C GLY A 390 10.14 2.30 20.25
N ALA A 391 10.17 1.41 19.23
CA ALA A 391 10.72 0.05 19.31
C ALA A 391 10.20 -0.75 20.53
N CYS A 392 8.88 -0.88 20.64
CA CYS A 392 8.21 -1.36 21.85
C CYS A 392 8.38 -2.87 22.10
N GLU A 393 9.05 -3.20 23.20
CA GLU A 393 9.27 -4.58 23.65
C GLU A 393 8.21 -5.04 24.66
N LEU A 394 7.72 -6.26 24.48
CA LEU A 394 6.92 -6.95 25.49
C LEU A 394 7.83 -7.54 26.56
N LEU A 395 7.54 -7.24 27.83
CA LEU A 395 8.22 -7.89 28.96
C LEU A 395 7.69 -9.31 29.10
N MET A 396 8.35 -10.23 28.40
CA MET A 396 7.99 -11.64 28.30
C MET A 396 8.39 -12.43 29.57
N PRO A 397 7.43 -13.07 30.28
CA PRO A 397 7.76 -14.04 31.33
C PRO A 397 8.47 -15.27 30.75
N CYS A 398 9.12 -16.06 31.60
CA CYS A 398 9.87 -17.23 31.14
C CYS A 398 8.93 -18.37 30.70
N PRO A 399 8.97 -18.81 29.42
CA PRO A 399 8.12 -19.89 28.94
C PRO A 399 8.50 -21.26 29.53
N PRO A 400 7.59 -22.26 29.52
CA PRO A 400 6.25 -22.22 28.93
C PRO A 400 5.28 -21.36 29.75
N LEU A 401 4.51 -20.52 29.07
CA LEU A 401 3.59 -19.58 29.72
C LEU A 401 2.30 -20.26 30.18
N SER A 402 1.75 -19.84 31.32
CA SER A 402 0.37 -20.15 31.65
C SER A 402 -0.62 -19.37 30.78
N GLU A 403 -1.88 -19.82 30.74
CA GLU A 403 -2.99 -19.07 30.12
C GLU A 403 -3.10 -17.65 30.69
N LYS A 404 -2.84 -17.48 32.00
CA LYS A 404 -2.83 -16.18 32.66
C LYS A 404 -1.71 -15.29 32.13
N GLU A 405 -0.47 -15.78 32.07
CA GLU A 405 0.67 -14.99 31.57
C GLU A 405 0.53 -14.66 30.08
N THR A 406 -0.03 -15.59 29.30
CA THR A 406 -0.40 -15.36 27.89
C THR A 406 -1.48 -14.27 27.76
N GLN A 407 -2.46 -14.22 28.65
CA GLN A 407 -3.47 -13.18 28.69
C GLN A 407 -2.92 -11.83 29.21
N ASP A 408 -2.01 -11.85 30.20
CA ASP A 408 -1.34 -10.66 30.71
C ASP A 408 -0.47 -10.00 29.62
N LEU A 409 0.21 -10.79 28.77
CA LEU A 409 0.91 -10.29 27.57
C LEU A 409 -0.03 -9.61 26.56
N LYS A 410 -1.23 -10.17 26.32
CA LYS A 410 -2.23 -9.55 25.44
C LYS A 410 -2.80 -8.25 26.01
N ILE A 411 -2.81 -8.09 27.34
CA ILE A 411 -3.16 -6.83 28.02
C ILE A 411 -2.01 -5.83 27.86
N GLN A 412 -0.77 -6.25 28.11
CA GLN A 412 0.43 -5.42 27.99
C GLN A 412 0.60 -4.85 26.56
N ALA A 413 0.43 -5.68 25.52
CA ALA A 413 0.48 -5.23 24.13
C ALA A 413 -0.54 -4.12 23.81
N ARG A 414 -1.74 -4.21 24.39
CA ARG A 414 -2.81 -3.21 24.19
C ARG A 414 -2.55 -1.92 24.96
N GLU A 415 -1.95 -2.00 26.15
CA GLU A 415 -1.53 -0.80 26.90
C GLU A 415 -0.29 -0.12 26.26
N LEU A 416 0.65 -0.86 25.67
CA LEU A 416 1.74 -0.29 24.87
C LEU A 416 1.21 0.39 23.59
N LEU A 417 0.30 -0.26 22.86
CA LEU A 417 -0.37 0.35 21.69
C LEU A 417 -1.13 1.64 22.07
N LYS A 418 -1.82 1.64 23.22
CA LYS A 418 -2.49 2.83 23.76
C LYS A 418 -1.51 3.95 24.16
N GLN A 419 -0.29 3.62 24.58
CA GLN A 419 0.78 4.59 24.84
C GLN A 419 1.34 5.26 23.57
N THR A 420 1.12 4.70 22.37
CA THR A 420 1.48 5.38 21.11
C THR A 420 0.48 6.47 20.69
N LYS A 421 -0.61 6.69 21.44
CA LYS A 421 -1.65 7.68 21.11
C LYS A 421 -1.08 9.11 21.19
N GLY A 422 -1.20 9.84 20.08
CA GLY A 422 -0.77 11.22 19.98
C GLY A 422 -1.12 11.87 18.65
N PHE A 423 -0.62 13.08 18.43
CA PHE A 423 -0.83 13.86 17.22
C PHE A 423 0.11 13.43 16.08
N ARG A 424 -0.44 13.30 14.87
CA ARG A 424 0.31 13.22 13.60
C ARG A 424 -0.22 14.26 12.61
N MET A 425 0.66 14.85 11.82
CA MET A 425 0.25 15.83 10.80
C MET A 425 -0.45 15.16 9.61
N MET A 426 -0.01 13.95 9.22
CA MET A 426 -0.56 13.15 8.12
C MET A 426 -0.61 11.66 8.52
N GLY A 427 -1.32 11.34 9.59
CA GLY A 427 -1.34 10.00 10.20
C GLY A 427 -1.60 8.84 9.22
N GLN A 428 -0.95 7.71 9.50
CA GLN A 428 -0.99 6.50 8.65
C GLN A 428 -2.43 5.96 8.52
N ARG A 429 -2.72 5.22 7.46
CA ARG A 429 -4.12 4.88 7.12
C ARG A 429 -4.52 3.55 7.74
N PHE A 430 -5.70 3.53 8.35
CA PHE A 430 -6.28 2.30 8.87
C PHE A 430 -6.75 1.43 7.69
N THR A 431 -5.98 0.40 7.37
CA THR A 431 -6.37 -0.67 6.45
C THR A 431 -6.88 -1.88 7.25
N LEU A 432 -8.07 -2.37 6.88
CA LEU A 432 -8.82 -3.37 7.63
C LEU A 432 -8.02 -4.66 7.86
N ASP A 433 -7.35 -5.13 6.82
CA ASP A 433 -6.56 -6.35 6.78
C ASP A 433 -5.20 -6.22 7.49
N SER A 434 -4.54 -5.05 7.46
CA SER A 434 -3.37 -4.79 8.33
C SER A 434 -3.74 -4.90 9.81
N TRP A 435 -4.96 -4.49 10.18
CA TRP A 435 -5.48 -4.70 11.54
C TRP A 435 -5.82 -6.16 11.82
N LEU A 436 -6.49 -6.87 10.90
CA LEU A 436 -6.75 -8.32 11.03
C LEU A 436 -5.43 -9.09 11.25
N PHE A 437 -4.40 -8.80 10.46
CA PHE A 437 -3.04 -9.34 10.60
C PHE A 437 -2.44 -9.06 11.97
N SER A 438 -2.50 -7.81 12.45
CA SER A 438 -2.00 -7.46 13.79
C SER A 438 -2.70 -8.19 14.94
N GLU A 439 -3.94 -8.64 14.74
CA GLU A 439 -4.76 -9.33 15.75
C GLU A 439 -4.74 -10.87 15.65
N ILE A 440 -4.08 -11.48 14.66
CA ILE A 440 -3.94 -12.95 14.51
C ILE A 440 -2.51 -13.49 14.72
N VAL A 441 -1.52 -12.62 14.93
CA VAL A 441 -0.14 -13.00 15.28
C VAL A 441 0.12 -12.95 16.79
N SER A 442 1.35 -13.24 17.22
CA SER A 442 1.83 -13.08 18.60
C SER A 442 1.63 -11.63 19.10
N PRO A 443 1.15 -11.41 20.35
CA PRO A 443 0.85 -12.41 21.36
C PRO A 443 -0.55 -13.03 21.23
N TYR A 444 -1.44 -12.50 20.38
CA TYR A 444 -2.87 -12.82 20.37
C TYR A 444 -3.18 -14.27 19.96
N SER A 445 -2.38 -14.84 19.05
CA SER A 445 -2.45 -16.24 18.60
C SER A 445 -2.26 -17.30 19.69
N GLY A 446 -1.61 -16.95 20.81
CA GLY A 446 -1.10 -17.92 21.78
C GLY A 446 0.23 -18.55 21.36
N GLU A 447 0.56 -19.72 21.91
CA GLU A 447 1.80 -20.48 21.61
C GLU A 447 1.56 -21.61 20.62
N TYR A 448 2.61 -22.09 19.96
CA TYR A 448 2.55 -23.24 19.04
C TYR A 448 2.35 -24.57 19.79
N ASP A 449 1.23 -25.24 19.52
CA ASP A 449 0.82 -26.52 20.12
C ASP A 449 0.97 -27.74 19.19
N GLY A 450 1.42 -27.51 17.95
CA GLY A 450 1.67 -28.55 16.96
C GLY A 450 2.93 -29.42 17.17
N PRO A 451 3.23 -30.35 16.22
CA PRO A 451 4.31 -31.31 16.35
C PRO A 451 5.71 -30.69 16.47
N LYS A 452 6.38 -30.95 17.60
CA LYS A 452 7.72 -30.40 17.89
C LYS A 452 8.84 -31.27 17.30
N LEU A 453 8.84 -31.38 15.98
CA LEU A 453 9.88 -32.05 15.18
C LEU A 453 11.25 -31.33 15.28
N PRO A 454 12.38 -32.00 14.99
CA PRO A 454 13.72 -31.41 15.05
C PRO A 454 13.90 -30.18 14.14
N LEU A 455 14.80 -29.29 14.54
CA LEU A 455 15.19 -28.10 13.79
C LEU A 455 16.60 -28.29 13.20
N PRO A 456 16.93 -27.63 12.07
CA PRO A 456 18.25 -27.74 11.45
C PRO A 456 19.36 -27.01 12.21
N THR A 457 19.01 -26.02 13.04
CA THR A 457 19.94 -25.15 13.78
C THR A 457 19.44 -24.87 15.21
N GLU A 458 20.37 -24.47 16.09
CA GLU A 458 20.06 -23.89 17.40
C GLU A 458 20.15 -22.35 17.41
N GLU A 459 20.54 -21.74 16.29
CA GLU A 459 20.50 -20.29 16.09
C GLU A 459 19.07 -19.74 16.20
N LYS A 460 18.95 -18.52 16.73
CA LYS A 460 17.71 -17.84 17.11
C LYS A 460 17.88 -16.31 16.98
N PRO A 461 16.80 -15.55 16.73
CA PRO A 461 15.45 -16.01 16.42
C PRO A 461 15.39 -16.72 15.05
N PHE A 462 14.56 -17.75 14.92
CA PHE A 462 14.56 -18.62 13.73
C PHE A 462 13.15 -18.89 13.20
N THR A 463 13.05 -18.91 11.86
CA THR A 463 11.91 -19.35 11.07
C THR A 463 12.42 -19.94 9.76
N PHE A 464 11.62 -20.76 9.09
CA PHE A 464 11.96 -21.34 7.79
C PHE A 464 11.71 -20.32 6.66
N SER A 465 12.58 -20.30 5.65
CA SER A 465 12.47 -19.39 4.51
C SER A 465 12.72 -20.11 3.19
N TRP A 466 12.17 -19.60 2.08
CA TRP A 466 12.25 -20.28 0.78
C TRP A 466 13.69 -20.53 0.29
N ASP A 467 14.62 -19.66 0.68
CA ASP A 467 16.05 -19.72 0.33
C ASP A 467 16.94 -20.27 1.46
N ASP A 468 16.39 -21.00 2.44
CA ASP A 468 17.23 -21.67 3.46
C ASP A 468 17.93 -22.94 2.93
N ASP A 469 19.15 -23.20 3.43
CA ASP A 469 19.94 -24.43 3.19
C ASP A 469 19.27 -25.70 3.78
N TYR A 470 18.00 -25.60 4.21
CA TYR A 470 17.33 -26.55 5.11
C TYR A 470 16.02 -27.10 4.53
N GLU A 471 15.92 -27.19 3.20
CA GLU A 471 14.73 -27.66 2.46
C GLU A 471 14.11 -28.95 3.06
N GLU A 472 14.94 -29.93 3.47
CA GLU A 472 14.46 -31.19 4.06
C GLU A 472 13.76 -31.03 5.42
N PHE A 473 13.97 -29.91 6.12
CA PHE A 473 13.33 -29.55 7.40
C PHE A 473 12.13 -28.61 7.23
N ARG A 474 11.89 -28.05 6.03
CA ARG A 474 10.91 -26.97 5.79
C ARG A 474 9.47 -27.31 6.20
N ASN A 475 9.12 -28.60 6.21
CA ASN A 475 7.81 -29.11 6.63
C ASN A 475 7.72 -29.46 8.13
N ASN A 476 8.76 -29.22 8.94
CA ASN A 476 8.78 -29.56 10.37
C ASN A 476 8.03 -28.55 11.25
N ARG A 477 7.61 -27.41 10.69
CA ARG A 477 6.76 -26.36 11.28
C ARG A 477 5.92 -25.71 10.18
N PRO A 478 4.76 -25.11 10.52
CA PRO A 478 3.99 -24.32 9.56
C PRO A 478 4.72 -23.02 9.19
N PHE A 479 4.40 -22.44 8.05
CA PHE A 479 5.06 -21.21 7.55
C PHE A 479 5.03 -20.07 8.58
N THR A 480 3.91 -19.91 9.27
CA THR A 480 3.68 -18.79 10.20
C THR A 480 4.47 -18.84 11.52
N TRP A 481 5.22 -19.92 11.76
CA TRP A 481 5.91 -20.21 13.01
C TRP A 481 7.25 -19.47 13.13
N VAL A 482 7.53 -18.94 14.32
CA VAL A 482 8.83 -18.37 14.69
C VAL A 482 9.24 -18.88 16.07
N LYS A 483 10.51 -19.25 16.22
CA LYS A 483 11.14 -19.52 17.51
C LYS A 483 11.93 -18.30 17.97
N THR A 484 11.43 -17.62 18.99
CA THR A 484 12.07 -16.45 19.60
C THR A 484 12.87 -16.84 20.85
N ASP A 485 13.88 -16.05 21.18
CA ASP A 485 14.56 -16.10 22.49
C ASP A 485 13.89 -15.18 23.50
N VAL A 486 14.08 -15.50 24.78
CA VAL A 486 13.66 -14.71 25.93
C VAL A 486 14.88 -14.38 26.77
N GLU A 487 15.65 -13.36 26.34
CA GLU A 487 16.95 -13.00 26.95
C GLU A 487 16.87 -12.69 28.45
N ALA A 488 15.73 -12.18 28.91
CA ALA A 488 15.47 -11.86 30.32
C ALA A 488 15.48 -13.10 31.25
N CYS A 489 15.49 -14.32 30.70
CA CYS A 489 15.43 -15.57 31.44
C CYS A 489 16.80 -16.26 31.50
N PRO A 490 17.32 -16.62 32.70
CA PRO A 490 18.56 -17.37 32.84
C PRO A 490 18.29 -18.87 33.16
N PRO A 491 18.74 -19.83 32.32
CA PRO A 491 19.34 -19.66 30.99
C PRO A 491 18.31 -19.23 29.93
N PRO A 492 18.74 -18.66 28.79
CA PRO A 492 17.85 -18.16 27.74
C PRO A 492 16.78 -19.18 27.36
N ALA A 493 15.53 -18.82 27.65
CA ALA A 493 14.37 -19.64 27.35
C ALA A 493 13.88 -19.33 25.94
N THR A 494 13.23 -20.29 25.27
CA THR A 494 12.76 -20.12 23.88
C THR A 494 11.26 -20.25 23.79
N ARG A 495 10.60 -19.39 23.03
CA ARG A 495 9.15 -19.43 22.80
C ARG A 495 8.85 -19.75 21.34
N GLU A 496 7.87 -20.61 21.10
CA GLU A 496 7.39 -20.94 19.74
C GLU A 496 6.05 -20.24 19.53
N VAL A 497 6.00 -19.27 18.61
CA VAL A 497 4.89 -18.32 18.43
C VAL A 497 4.49 -18.22 16.96
N ARG A 498 3.31 -17.67 16.69
CA ARG A 498 2.93 -17.23 15.35
C ARG A 498 3.51 -15.84 15.08
N GLY A 499 4.60 -15.74 14.31
CA GLY A 499 5.21 -14.45 13.98
C GLY A 499 4.54 -13.77 12.79
N PHE A 500 4.10 -14.57 11.81
CA PHE A 500 3.56 -14.09 10.54
C PHE A 500 2.08 -14.47 10.35
N PRO A 501 1.29 -13.67 9.62
CA PRO A 501 0.05 -14.08 9.00
C PRO A 501 0.31 -14.64 7.58
N ARG A 502 -0.75 -15.00 6.85
CA ARG A 502 -0.75 -15.32 5.42
C ARG A 502 -1.93 -14.61 4.75
N GLY A 503 -1.84 -14.30 3.45
CA GLY A 503 -2.99 -13.76 2.69
C GLY A 503 -4.23 -14.66 2.75
N LEU A 504 -4.03 -15.98 2.91
CA LEU A 504 -5.09 -16.96 3.17
C LEU A 504 -5.95 -16.63 4.40
N ASP A 505 -5.40 -16.01 5.45
CA ASP A 505 -6.17 -15.63 6.63
C ASP A 505 -7.25 -14.59 6.26
N ILE A 506 -6.91 -13.62 5.40
CA ILE A 506 -7.86 -12.62 4.89
C ILE A 506 -8.93 -13.29 4.05
N MET A 507 -8.56 -14.21 3.16
CA MET A 507 -9.53 -14.89 2.29
C MET A 507 -10.47 -15.80 3.09
N ALA A 508 -9.97 -16.50 4.11
CA ALA A 508 -10.79 -17.28 5.03
C ALA A 508 -11.73 -16.39 5.86
N LEU A 509 -11.25 -15.24 6.36
CA LEU A 509 -12.09 -14.26 7.07
C LEU A 509 -13.16 -13.62 6.17
N LEU A 510 -12.84 -13.35 4.89
CA LEU A 510 -13.81 -12.87 3.91
C LEU A 510 -14.85 -13.93 3.55
N GLY A 511 -14.50 -15.23 3.63
CA GLY A 511 -15.46 -16.35 3.55
C GLY A 511 -14.99 -17.59 2.78
N SER A 512 -13.75 -17.64 2.28
CA SER A 512 -13.23 -18.78 1.53
C SER A 512 -12.98 -19.98 2.43
N GLN A 513 -13.86 -20.98 2.35
CA GLN A 513 -13.64 -22.27 3.03
C GLN A 513 -12.33 -22.93 2.54
N ARG A 514 -12.04 -22.85 1.24
CA ARG A 514 -10.80 -23.40 0.67
C ARG A 514 -9.55 -22.78 1.29
N ALA A 515 -9.55 -21.47 1.58
CA ALA A 515 -8.44 -20.83 2.27
C ALA A 515 -8.29 -21.31 3.73
N TRP A 516 -9.39 -21.58 4.43
CA TRP A 516 -9.35 -22.23 5.76
C TRP A 516 -8.75 -23.64 5.68
N ASP A 517 -9.20 -24.46 4.73
CA ASP A 517 -8.75 -25.85 4.59
C ASP A 517 -7.24 -25.93 4.29
N ILE A 518 -6.70 -24.98 3.53
CA ILE A 518 -5.26 -24.86 3.26
C ILE A 518 -4.50 -24.45 4.53
N LEU A 519 -5.01 -23.49 5.32
CA LEU A 519 -4.39 -23.10 6.60
C LEU A 519 -4.37 -24.26 7.61
N GLU A 520 -5.48 -25.00 7.71
CA GLU A 520 -5.62 -26.13 8.64
C GLU A 520 -4.71 -27.30 8.26
N SER A 521 -4.68 -27.66 6.97
CA SER A 521 -3.80 -28.72 6.46
C SER A 521 -2.31 -28.35 6.44
N SER A 522 -1.97 -27.06 6.30
CA SER A 522 -0.60 -26.54 6.46
C SER A 522 -0.14 -26.50 7.92
N GLY A 523 -1.05 -26.68 8.89
CA GLY A 523 -0.76 -26.55 10.32
C GLY A 523 -0.66 -25.11 10.82
N ASP A 524 -0.96 -24.09 9.98
CA ASP A 524 -0.94 -22.68 10.39
C ASP A 524 -2.02 -22.35 11.44
N THR A 525 -3.00 -23.23 11.64
CA THR A 525 -4.02 -23.10 12.70
C THR A 525 -3.56 -23.59 14.08
N GLN A 526 -2.39 -24.23 14.20
CA GLN A 526 -1.88 -24.91 15.41
C GLN A 526 -1.26 -23.95 16.44
N TYR A 527 -2.07 -23.03 16.96
CA TYR A 527 -1.70 -22.15 18.06
C TYR A 527 -2.86 -21.99 19.05
N THR A 528 -2.55 -21.97 20.35
CA THR A 528 -3.52 -22.21 21.44
C THR A 528 -4.74 -21.29 21.50
N ASP A 529 -4.66 -20.07 20.97
CA ASP A 529 -5.80 -19.13 20.89
C ASP A 529 -6.24 -18.80 19.45
N TYR A 530 -5.56 -19.31 18.41
CA TYR A 530 -5.79 -18.87 17.03
C TYR A 530 -7.24 -19.07 16.58
N GLN A 531 -7.82 -20.26 16.76
CA GLN A 531 -9.20 -20.55 16.30
C GLN A 531 -10.25 -19.69 17.01
N LYS A 532 -10.06 -19.44 18.32
CA LYS A 532 -10.88 -18.50 19.11
C LYS A 532 -10.75 -17.09 18.54
N LYS A 533 -9.52 -16.64 18.26
CA LYS A 533 -9.27 -15.29 17.78
C LYS A 533 -9.78 -15.05 16.35
N PHE A 534 -9.59 -16.02 15.46
CA PHE A 534 -10.20 -16.03 14.12
C PHE A 534 -11.73 -15.92 14.21
N SER A 535 -12.37 -16.64 15.15
CA SER A 535 -13.82 -16.59 15.36
C SER A 535 -14.31 -15.20 15.81
N GLU A 536 -13.58 -14.52 16.71
CA GLU A 536 -13.89 -13.12 17.09
C GLU A 536 -13.87 -12.19 15.87
N LEU A 537 -12.84 -12.31 15.02
CA LEU A 537 -12.67 -11.48 13.83
C LEU A 537 -13.69 -11.81 12.74
N LYS A 538 -14.05 -13.09 12.55
CA LYS A 538 -15.07 -13.51 11.59
C LYS A 538 -16.45 -12.92 11.92
N ILE A 539 -16.82 -12.92 13.20
CA ILE A 539 -18.06 -12.29 13.69
C ILE A 539 -18.07 -10.78 13.39
N PHE A 540 -16.94 -10.08 13.55
CA PHE A 540 -16.83 -8.68 13.17
C PHE A 540 -16.99 -8.49 11.65
N ILE A 541 -16.28 -9.25 10.83
CA ILE A 541 -16.32 -9.13 9.36
C ILE A 541 -17.71 -9.44 8.78
N ASP A 542 -18.43 -10.42 9.33
CA ASP A 542 -19.79 -10.75 8.91
C ASP A 542 -20.85 -9.75 9.44
N SER A 543 -20.49 -8.88 10.39
CA SER A 543 -21.36 -7.78 10.86
C SER A 543 -21.33 -6.52 9.96
N LEU A 544 -20.32 -6.40 9.09
CA LEU A 544 -20.12 -5.22 8.22
C LEU A 544 -21.19 -5.15 7.12
N THR A 545 -21.95 -4.05 7.09
CA THR A 545 -23.01 -3.82 6.11
C THR A 545 -22.45 -3.43 4.74
N LYS A 546 -23.29 -3.47 3.69
CA LYS A 546 -22.91 -2.95 2.36
C LYS A 546 -22.46 -1.49 2.38
N GLU A 547 -23.01 -0.70 3.31
CA GLU A 547 -22.65 0.71 3.50
C GLU A 547 -21.28 0.83 4.16
N ASP A 548 -20.94 -0.05 5.13
CA ASP A 548 -19.60 -0.14 5.72
C ASP A 548 -18.53 -0.50 4.68
N TRP A 549 -18.79 -1.52 3.85
CA TRP A 549 -17.90 -1.93 2.77
C TRP A 549 -17.72 -0.84 1.69
N SER A 550 -18.68 0.08 1.54
CA SER A 550 -18.63 1.16 0.54
C SER A 550 -17.99 2.46 1.03
N LYS A 551 -17.41 2.50 2.25
CA LYS A 551 -16.92 3.75 2.88
C LYS A 551 -15.70 4.39 2.20
N ASN A 552 -14.86 3.61 1.52
CA ASN A 552 -13.70 4.06 0.75
C ASN A 552 -13.37 3.04 -0.34
N LEU A 553 -12.47 3.36 -1.27
CA LEU A 553 -12.14 2.45 -2.38
C LEU A 553 -11.50 1.14 -1.90
N TYR A 554 -10.68 1.20 -0.85
CA TYR A 554 -9.98 0.05 -0.26
C TYR A 554 -10.93 -1.05 0.27
N LEU A 555 -11.88 -0.66 1.12
CA LEU A 555 -12.92 -1.57 1.65
C LEU A 555 -13.82 -2.10 0.52
N ASN A 556 -14.08 -1.27 -0.49
CA ASN A 556 -14.89 -1.68 -1.64
C ASN A 556 -14.17 -2.74 -2.48
N TRP A 557 -12.86 -2.58 -2.72
CA TRP A 557 -12.02 -3.59 -3.40
C TRP A 557 -12.01 -4.91 -2.62
N LEU A 558 -11.78 -4.91 -1.30
CA LEU A 558 -11.92 -6.12 -0.47
C LEU A 558 -13.32 -6.77 -0.58
N TYR A 559 -14.38 -5.96 -0.70
CA TYR A 559 -15.75 -6.44 -0.92
C TYR A 559 -15.98 -7.00 -2.34
N VAL A 560 -15.23 -6.55 -3.35
CA VAL A 560 -15.17 -7.19 -4.68
C VAL A 560 -14.50 -8.55 -4.60
N LEU A 561 -13.36 -8.68 -3.92
CA LEU A 561 -12.65 -9.96 -3.75
C LEU A 561 -13.51 -10.99 -2.99
N LYS A 562 -14.35 -10.56 -2.05
CA LYS A 562 -15.34 -11.41 -1.37
C LYS A 562 -16.32 -12.14 -2.31
N SER A 563 -16.48 -11.72 -3.58
CA SER A 563 -17.29 -12.47 -4.57
C SER A 563 -16.65 -13.81 -4.95
N MET A 564 -15.33 -13.80 -5.17
CA MET A 564 -14.53 -14.94 -5.68
C MET A 564 -14.48 -16.12 -4.68
N ASN A 565 -14.73 -15.83 -3.41
CA ASN A 565 -14.70 -16.77 -2.29
C ASN A 565 -15.99 -17.63 -2.13
N SER A 566 -16.84 -17.71 -3.16
CA SER A 566 -18.15 -18.37 -3.11
C SER A 566 -18.13 -19.75 -3.76
N GLU A 567 -18.88 -20.72 -3.22
CA GLU A 567 -19.09 -22.01 -3.89
C GLU A 567 -19.97 -21.84 -5.16
N PHE A 568 -19.40 -22.10 -6.33
CA PHE A 568 -20.12 -22.15 -7.59
C PHE A 568 -20.95 -23.44 -7.68
N GLY A 569 -22.19 -23.39 -7.16
CA GLY A 569 -23.11 -24.53 -7.13
C GLY A 569 -23.87 -24.82 -8.43
N GLU A 570 -24.99 -25.54 -8.30
CA GLU A 570 -25.86 -25.91 -9.42
C GLU A 570 -26.37 -24.66 -10.17
N GLY A 571 -26.13 -24.62 -11.48
CA GLY A 571 -26.41 -23.48 -12.36
C GLY A 571 -25.16 -22.88 -13.00
N TYR A 572 -23.99 -22.99 -12.36
CA TYR A 572 -22.71 -22.61 -12.96
C TYR A 572 -22.14 -23.72 -13.88
N PRO A 573 -21.30 -23.37 -14.87
CA PRO A 573 -20.56 -24.35 -15.69
C PRO A 573 -19.82 -25.38 -14.84
N THR A 574 -19.84 -26.66 -15.24
CA THR A 574 -19.33 -27.78 -14.42
C THR A 574 -17.84 -27.72 -14.07
N PHE A 575 -17.04 -26.92 -14.78
CA PHE A 575 -15.64 -26.69 -14.40
C PHE A 575 -15.51 -25.72 -13.21
N MET A 576 -16.42 -24.75 -13.06
CA MET A 576 -16.44 -23.81 -11.94
C MET A 576 -16.81 -24.49 -10.61
N GLN A 577 -17.59 -25.58 -10.68
CA GLN A 577 -18.03 -26.38 -9.54
C GLN A 577 -16.91 -27.28 -8.95
N THR A 578 -15.63 -26.98 -9.20
CA THR A 578 -14.50 -27.83 -8.82
C THR A 578 -13.51 -27.12 -7.89
N GLU A 579 -12.86 -27.88 -7.00
CA GLU A 579 -11.78 -27.36 -6.13
C GLU A 579 -10.68 -26.65 -6.96
N ALA A 580 -10.34 -27.17 -8.14
CA ALA A 580 -9.32 -26.56 -9.01
C ALA A 580 -9.74 -25.19 -9.57
N TRP A 581 -11.03 -24.89 -9.66
CA TRP A 581 -11.53 -23.55 -9.99
C TRP A 581 -11.59 -22.66 -8.74
N GLN A 582 -11.95 -23.21 -7.59
CA GLN A 582 -11.85 -22.49 -6.31
C GLN A 582 -10.40 -22.09 -6.02
N ASP A 583 -9.43 -22.94 -6.34
CA ASP A 583 -7.99 -22.62 -6.26
C ASP A 583 -7.59 -21.52 -7.26
N LYS A 584 -8.12 -21.53 -8.51
CA LYS A 584 -7.89 -20.43 -9.47
C LYS A 584 -8.43 -19.10 -8.95
N GLU A 585 -9.68 -19.08 -8.48
CA GLU A 585 -10.33 -17.88 -7.98
C GLU A 585 -9.68 -17.38 -6.67
N LEU A 586 -9.23 -18.28 -5.80
CA LEU A 586 -8.47 -17.95 -4.60
C LEU A 586 -7.11 -17.34 -4.94
N ASN A 587 -6.36 -17.89 -5.91
CA ASN A 587 -5.12 -17.27 -6.39
C ASN A 587 -5.36 -15.91 -7.05
N THR A 588 -6.44 -15.77 -7.83
CA THR A 588 -6.85 -14.47 -8.43
C THR A 588 -7.17 -13.43 -7.36
N ALA A 589 -7.90 -13.84 -6.31
CA ALA A 589 -8.23 -12.99 -5.18
C ALA A 589 -7.00 -12.60 -4.34
N LEU A 590 -6.07 -13.54 -4.12
CA LEU A 590 -4.79 -13.28 -3.44
C LEU A 590 -3.91 -12.31 -4.23
N ALA A 591 -3.72 -12.54 -5.53
CA ALA A 591 -2.94 -11.65 -6.40
C ALA A 591 -3.53 -10.23 -6.46
N SER A 592 -4.85 -10.09 -6.58
CA SER A 592 -5.50 -8.77 -6.57
C SER A 592 -5.49 -8.10 -5.19
N TRP A 593 -5.44 -8.87 -4.11
CA TRP A 593 -5.22 -8.35 -2.76
C TRP A 593 -3.75 -7.90 -2.56
N ALA A 594 -2.77 -8.63 -3.11
CA ALA A 594 -1.37 -8.20 -3.12
C ALA A 594 -1.19 -6.90 -3.92
N GLN A 595 -1.83 -6.76 -5.09
CA GLN A 595 -1.90 -5.50 -5.84
C GLN A 595 -2.52 -4.34 -5.01
N LEU A 596 -3.62 -4.59 -4.30
CA LEU A 596 -4.23 -3.59 -3.40
C LEU A 596 -3.27 -3.14 -2.28
N ARG A 597 -2.34 -3.99 -1.86
CA ARG A 597 -1.30 -3.66 -0.87
C ARG A 597 -0.08 -2.96 -1.47
N HIS A 598 0.33 -3.35 -2.69
CA HIS A 598 1.31 -2.61 -3.50
C HIS A 598 0.89 -1.14 -3.68
N ASP A 599 -0.37 -0.91 -4.04
CA ASP A 599 -0.86 0.43 -4.37
C ASP A 599 -1.10 1.31 -3.13
N THR A 600 -1.04 0.72 -1.93
CA THR A 600 -1.21 1.42 -0.64
C THR A 600 0.04 1.41 0.23
N ILE A 601 1.20 1.12 -0.37
CA ILE A 601 2.51 0.87 0.25
C ILE A 601 3.10 2.00 1.12
N LEU A 602 2.77 3.27 0.86
CA LEU A 602 3.15 4.40 1.74
C LEU A 602 2.32 4.44 3.03
N TYR A 603 1.18 3.75 3.02
CA TYR A 603 0.08 3.95 3.95
C TYR A 603 -0.30 2.67 4.73
N ALA A 604 0.25 1.50 4.38
CA ALA A 604 0.08 0.18 5.02
C ALA A 604 1.45 -0.57 5.20
N LYS A 605 1.50 -1.66 6.00
CA LYS A 605 2.76 -2.38 6.41
C LYS A 605 3.03 -3.73 5.66
N GLN A 606 4.18 -4.42 5.87
CA GLN A 606 5.01 -4.93 4.74
C GLN A 606 5.92 -6.27 4.88
N SER A 607 5.68 -7.42 4.15
CA SER A 607 6.45 -8.72 3.80
C SER A 607 5.72 -9.74 2.78
N TYR A 608 6.33 -10.64 1.92
CA TYR A 608 5.72 -11.21 0.63
C TYR A 608 6.22 -12.70 -0.02
N THR A 609 5.63 -13.54 -0.98
CA THR A 609 6.19 -14.77 -1.77
C THR A 609 5.82 -15.10 -3.33
N MET A 610 6.69 -15.52 -4.33
CA MET A 610 6.54 -15.40 -5.89
C MET A 610 6.61 -16.64 -6.96
N ALA A 611 6.59 -16.47 -8.35
CA ALA A 611 6.43 -17.51 -9.49
C ALA A 611 7.11 -17.37 -10.97
N GLU A 612 6.78 -18.17 -12.07
CA GLU A 612 7.58 -18.41 -13.38
C GLU A 612 6.89 -18.80 -14.81
N ARG A 613 7.62 -19.26 -15.91
CA ARG A 613 7.32 -19.36 -17.44
C ARG A 613 7.52 -20.80 -18.15
N GLY A 614 7.40 -21.25 -19.46
CA GLY A 614 7.09 -20.83 -20.92
C GLY A 614 6.64 -21.96 -22.00
N GLY A 615 6.74 -21.83 -23.38
CA GLY A 615 6.16 -22.74 -24.52
C GLY A 615 6.19 -22.26 -26.07
N LEU A 616 5.39 -22.75 -27.11
CA LEU A 616 4.86 -22.12 -28.46
C LEU A 616 4.32 -23.10 -29.62
N PHE A 617 4.13 -22.88 -30.98
CA PHE A 617 3.21 -22.03 -31.92
C PHE A 617 3.15 -22.38 -33.48
N ARG A 618 2.29 -21.88 -34.47
CA ARG A 618 0.94 -21.16 -34.61
C ARG A 618 0.16 -21.15 -36.01
N PRO A 619 -1.19 -21.46 -36.12
CA PRO A 619 -2.22 -20.80 -37.03
C PRO A 619 -3.77 -20.70 -36.61
N PRO A 620 -4.60 -19.71 -37.09
CA PRO A 620 -6.02 -19.19 -36.83
C PRO A 620 -7.12 -19.65 -35.78
N VAL A 621 -7.96 -18.75 -35.14
CA VAL A 621 -9.25 -19.01 -34.34
C VAL A 621 -10.12 -17.76 -33.94
N VAL A 622 -11.44 -17.92 -33.62
CA VAL A 622 -12.36 -16.94 -32.93
C VAL A 622 -12.10 -16.69 -31.42
N GLY A 623 -12.42 -15.48 -30.90
CA GLY A 623 -12.25 -15.03 -29.49
C GLY A 623 -13.42 -15.25 -28.50
N TYR A 624 -13.20 -14.92 -27.22
CA TYR A 624 -14.11 -15.14 -26.06
C TYR A 624 -13.83 -14.17 -24.88
N VAL A 625 -14.80 -13.92 -23.98
CA VAL A 625 -14.60 -13.14 -22.72
C VAL A 625 -14.78 -14.04 -21.49
N GLU A 626 -14.04 -13.80 -20.40
CA GLU A 626 -14.21 -14.57 -19.16
C GLU A 626 -15.62 -14.32 -18.58
N PRO A 627 -16.47 -15.36 -18.42
CA PRO A 627 -17.92 -15.17 -18.30
C PRO A 627 -18.38 -14.86 -16.86
N VAL A 628 -17.91 -13.74 -16.29
CA VAL A 628 -18.21 -13.31 -14.91
C VAL A 628 -18.93 -11.94 -14.87
N PRO A 629 -20.24 -11.86 -15.18
CA PRO A 629 -20.97 -10.58 -15.22
C PRO A 629 -20.96 -9.81 -13.89
N GLU A 630 -20.92 -10.50 -12.76
CA GLU A 630 -20.89 -9.84 -11.45
C GLU A 630 -19.60 -9.05 -11.24
N PHE A 631 -18.45 -9.59 -11.66
CA PHE A 631 -17.16 -8.90 -11.62
C PHE A 631 -17.19 -7.62 -12.47
N TYR A 632 -17.58 -7.70 -13.75
CA TYR A 632 -17.62 -6.51 -14.62
C TYR A 632 -18.63 -5.47 -14.11
N SER A 633 -19.76 -5.90 -13.54
CA SER A 633 -20.75 -5.00 -12.92
C SER A 633 -20.21 -4.28 -11.69
N ARG A 634 -19.49 -4.99 -10.82
CA ARG A 634 -18.84 -4.43 -9.62
C ARG A 634 -17.70 -3.48 -9.98
N LEU A 635 -16.81 -3.86 -10.88
CA LEU A 635 -15.69 -3.03 -11.34
C LEU A 635 -16.18 -1.79 -12.12
N LEU A 636 -17.29 -1.89 -12.86
CA LEU A 636 -17.98 -0.75 -13.47
C LEU A 636 -18.57 0.22 -12.44
N ALA A 637 -19.14 -0.31 -11.35
CA ALA A 637 -19.65 0.51 -10.25
C ALA A 637 -18.50 1.22 -9.51
N LEU A 638 -17.40 0.51 -9.23
CA LEU A 638 -16.18 1.07 -8.63
C LEU A 638 -15.62 2.21 -9.50
N THR A 639 -15.41 1.97 -10.80
CA THR A 639 -14.93 2.97 -11.77
C THR A 639 -15.78 4.25 -11.78
N LYS A 640 -17.11 4.10 -11.72
CA LYS A 640 -18.06 5.24 -11.67
C LYS A 640 -18.06 5.96 -10.32
N MET A 641 -17.92 5.23 -9.21
CA MET A 641 -17.77 5.80 -7.86
C MET A 641 -16.47 6.62 -7.77
N THR A 642 -15.36 6.09 -8.27
CA THR A 642 -14.06 6.78 -8.32
C THR A 642 -14.15 8.09 -9.10
N ASN A 643 -14.79 8.10 -10.26
CA ASN A 643 -14.98 9.32 -11.06
C ASN A 643 -15.82 10.37 -10.32
N GLN A 644 -16.95 9.97 -9.73
CA GLN A 644 -17.80 10.89 -8.97
C GLN A 644 -17.12 11.41 -7.69
N GLY A 645 -16.32 10.59 -7.02
CA GLY A 645 -15.52 11.01 -5.86
C GLY A 645 -14.49 12.08 -6.24
N PHE A 646 -13.72 11.86 -7.30
CA PHE A 646 -12.76 12.84 -7.79
C PHE A 646 -13.42 14.15 -8.24
N LYS A 647 -14.57 14.10 -8.92
CA LYS A 647 -15.37 15.31 -9.25
C LYS A 647 -15.87 16.10 -8.04
N ASN A 648 -16.02 15.46 -6.89
CA ASN A 648 -16.46 16.09 -5.66
C ASN A 648 -15.30 16.65 -4.81
N LEU A 649 -14.08 16.15 -5.01
CA LEU A 649 -12.91 16.42 -4.15
C LEU A 649 -11.79 17.23 -4.84
N ILE A 650 -11.67 17.15 -6.16
CA ILE A 650 -10.66 17.83 -6.97
C ILE A 650 -11.31 19.02 -7.70
N PRO A 651 -10.73 20.23 -7.69
CA PRO A 651 -11.23 21.34 -8.50
C PRO A 651 -11.24 20.97 -9.99
N GLN A 652 -12.32 21.31 -10.71
CA GLN A 652 -12.52 20.90 -12.11
C GLN A 652 -11.30 21.24 -13.02
N GLU A 653 -10.70 22.41 -12.84
CA GLU A 653 -9.52 22.84 -13.61
C GLU A 653 -8.32 21.89 -13.42
N GLU A 654 -8.12 21.34 -12.22
CA GLU A 654 -7.07 20.35 -11.96
C GLU A 654 -7.47 18.97 -12.48
N LEU A 655 -8.74 18.57 -12.35
CA LEU A 655 -9.23 17.29 -12.88
C LEU A 655 -9.11 17.21 -14.41
N GLU A 656 -9.32 18.33 -15.09
CA GLU A 656 -9.12 18.48 -16.54
C GLU A 656 -7.63 18.40 -16.92
N LYS A 657 -6.73 19.10 -16.21
CA LYS A 657 -5.26 19.01 -16.42
C LYS A 657 -4.73 17.60 -16.26
N LEU A 658 -5.19 16.89 -15.23
CA LEU A 658 -4.73 15.54 -14.88
C LEU A 658 -5.30 14.45 -15.82
N MET A 659 -6.28 14.79 -16.66
CA MET A 659 -7.02 13.91 -17.60
C MET A 659 -7.77 12.71 -16.98
N ILE A 660 -7.80 12.60 -15.65
CA ILE A 660 -8.33 11.47 -14.86
C ILE A 660 -9.74 11.04 -15.29
N GLU A 661 -10.65 11.99 -15.49
CA GLU A 661 -12.03 11.69 -15.91
C GLU A 661 -12.07 10.94 -17.25
N SER A 662 -11.22 11.30 -18.21
CA SER A 662 -11.24 10.72 -19.55
C SER A 662 -10.89 9.23 -19.53
N GLY A 663 -9.89 8.84 -18.72
CA GLY A 663 -9.52 7.45 -18.49
C GLY A 663 -10.63 6.65 -17.81
N LEU A 664 -11.24 7.18 -16.76
CA LEU A 664 -12.34 6.51 -16.04
C LEU A 664 -13.59 6.34 -16.91
N ASN A 665 -13.97 7.37 -17.68
CA ASN A 665 -15.08 7.26 -18.62
C ASN A 665 -14.80 6.18 -19.68
N ARG A 666 -13.58 6.15 -20.24
CA ARG A 666 -13.18 5.14 -21.23
C ARG A 666 -13.14 3.73 -20.66
N PHE A 667 -12.66 3.55 -19.42
CA PHE A 667 -12.68 2.25 -18.75
C PHE A 667 -14.12 1.78 -18.46
N ALA A 668 -15.00 2.69 -18.06
CA ALA A 668 -16.42 2.39 -17.84
C ALA A 668 -17.15 1.97 -19.14
N GLU A 669 -16.79 2.51 -20.30
CA GLU A 669 -17.29 2.02 -21.61
C GLU A 669 -16.86 0.57 -21.87
N ILE A 670 -15.57 0.28 -21.69
CA ILE A 670 -14.97 -1.05 -21.90
C ILE A 670 -15.62 -2.08 -20.99
N LEU A 671 -15.71 -1.78 -19.69
CA LEU A 671 -16.36 -2.62 -18.68
C LEU A 671 -17.85 -2.85 -18.98
N SER A 672 -18.58 -1.83 -19.43
CA SER A 672 -19.99 -1.99 -19.81
C SER A 672 -20.17 -2.91 -21.02
N LYS A 673 -19.24 -2.89 -21.98
CA LYS A 673 -19.29 -3.76 -23.15
C LYS A 673 -18.89 -5.20 -22.82
N LEU A 674 -17.88 -5.40 -21.97
CA LEU A 674 -17.49 -6.72 -21.47
C LEU A 674 -18.59 -7.35 -20.61
N LEU A 675 -19.26 -6.56 -19.77
CA LEU A 675 -20.45 -6.97 -19.01
C LEU A 675 -21.58 -7.50 -19.91
N ASP A 676 -21.84 -6.87 -21.05
CA ASP A 676 -22.93 -7.28 -21.95
C ASP A 676 -22.56 -8.47 -22.86
N ILE A 677 -21.29 -8.57 -23.26
CA ILE A 677 -20.75 -9.77 -23.95
C ILE A 677 -20.79 -10.98 -23.01
N SER A 678 -20.30 -10.82 -21.78
CA SER A 678 -20.24 -11.87 -20.76
C SER A 678 -21.60 -12.49 -20.44
N LYS A 679 -22.67 -11.69 -20.40
CA LYS A 679 -24.06 -12.19 -20.27
C LYS A 679 -24.46 -13.05 -21.47
N LYS A 680 -24.23 -12.56 -22.69
CA LYS A 680 -24.59 -13.26 -23.93
C LYS A 680 -23.89 -14.61 -24.04
N GLU A 681 -22.62 -14.68 -23.67
CA GLU A 681 -21.84 -15.91 -23.68
C GLU A 681 -22.38 -16.95 -22.67
N LEU A 682 -22.83 -16.54 -21.47
CA LEU A 682 -23.55 -17.42 -20.54
C LEU A 682 -24.92 -17.85 -21.08
N GLU A 683 -25.67 -16.92 -21.67
CA GLU A 683 -26.98 -17.17 -22.29
C GLU A 683 -26.88 -18.03 -23.57
N ASN A 684 -25.67 -18.29 -24.08
CA ASN A 684 -25.39 -18.89 -25.39
C ASN A 684 -26.01 -18.10 -26.56
N THR A 685 -26.19 -16.79 -26.37
CA THR A 685 -26.63 -15.83 -27.38
C THR A 685 -25.44 -15.47 -28.29
N PRO A 686 -25.51 -15.68 -29.62
CA PRO A 686 -24.43 -15.30 -30.53
C PRO A 686 -24.09 -13.81 -30.46
N LEU A 687 -22.79 -13.49 -30.44
CA LEU A 687 -22.30 -12.12 -30.49
C LEU A 687 -22.47 -11.54 -31.91
N ASN A 688 -22.53 -10.22 -32.03
CA ASN A 688 -22.56 -9.54 -33.34
C ASN A 688 -21.15 -9.12 -33.81
N ASP A 689 -21.02 -8.74 -35.07
CA ASP A 689 -19.73 -8.37 -35.69
C ASP A 689 -18.97 -7.28 -34.91
N ASN A 690 -19.67 -6.31 -34.31
CA ASN A 690 -19.07 -5.25 -33.50
C ASN A 690 -18.61 -5.72 -32.10
N GLU A 691 -19.03 -6.91 -31.67
CA GLU A 691 -18.60 -7.57 -30.43
C GLU A 691 -17.42 -8.49 -30.71
N TYR A 692 -17.47 -9.30 -31.77
CA TYR A 692 -16.31 -10.07 -32.24
C TYR A 692 -15.13 -9.16 -32.60
N SER A 693 -15.35 -8.09 -33.36
CA SER A 693 -14.30 -7.11 -33.70
C SER A 693 -13.75 -6.39 -32.46
N PHE A 694 -14.54 -6.21 -31.41
CA PHE A 694 -14.06 -5.63 -30.14
C PHE A 694 -13.18 -6.60 -29.35
N ILE A 695 -13.50 -7.90 -29.36
CA ILE A 695 -12.65 -8.94 -28.75
C ILE A 695 -11.33 -9.07 -29.55
N GLU A 696 -11.42 -9.16 -30.87
CA GLU A 696 -10.28 -9.21 -31.80
C GLU A 696 -9.31 -8.04 -31.63
N ASN A 697 -9.84 -6.81 -31.50
CA ASN A 697 -9.02 -5.59 -31.40
C ASN A 697 -8.73 -5.17 -29.94
N PHE A 698 -8.93 -6.05 -28.95
CA PHE A 698 -8.84 -5.68 -27.53
C PHE A 698 -7.46 -5.18 -27.10
N GLY A 699 -6.38 -5.68 -27.71
CA GLY A 699 -5.02 -5.17 -27.46
C GLY A 699 -4.89 -3.67 -27.79
N SER A 700 -5.35 -3.25 -28.97
CA SER A 700 -5.36 -1.84 -29.39
C SER A 700 -6.28 -0.98 -28.52
N ILE A 701 -7.42 -1.52 -28.09
CA ILE A 701 -8.36 -0.83 -27.19
C ILE A 701 -7.73 -0.62 -25.79
N SER A 702 -6.94 -1.60 -25.34
CA SER A 702 -6.20 -1.54 -24.08
C SER A 702 -5.02 -0.56 -24.16
N GLU A 703 -4.30 -0.52 -25.27
CA GLU A 703 -3.25 0.48 -25.53
C GLU A 703 -3.81 1.91 -25.47
N ASP A 704 -4.93 2.16 -26.13
CA ASP A 704 -5.59 3.47 -26.11
C ASP A 704 -6.11 3.85 -24.72
N LEU A 705 -6.59 2.88 -23.94
CA LEU A 705 -6.99 3.09 -22.54
C LEU A 705 -5.78 3.51 -21.70
N ILE A 706 -4.69 2.73 -21.71
CA ILE A 706 -3.47 3.04 -20.95
C ILE A 706 -2.85 4.36 -21.41
N ARG A 707 -2.85 4.65 -22.71
CA ARG A 707 -2.39 5.93 -23.28
C ARG A 707 -3.22 7.13 -22.79
N THR A 708 -4.53 6.95 -22.60
CA THR A 708 -5.43 7.98 -22.05
C THR A 708 -5.19 8.22 -20.55
N ILE A 709 -4.96 7.15 -19.78
CA ILE A 709 -4.68 7.19 -18.34
C ILE A 709 -3.30 7.82 -18.05
N SER A 710 -2.27 7.29 -18.70
CA SER A 710 -0.88 7.76 -18.56
C SER A 710 -0.70 9.18 -19.08
N GLY A 711 -1.35 9.53 -20.20
CA GLY A 711 -1.05 10.76 -20.95
C GLY A 711 0.29 10.73 -21.67
N GLY A 712 1.02 9.61 -21.64
CA GLY A 712 2.39 9.48 -22.16
C GLY A 712 3.49 10.06 -21.26
N GLU A 713 3.19 10.36 -19.99
CA GLU A 713 4.13 10.82 -18.94
C GLU A 713 4.22 9.80 -17.78
N VAL A 714 4.47 8.52 -18.10
CA VAL A 714 4.58 7.45 -17.09
C VAL A 714 5.74 6.53 -17.46
N ASP A 715 6.44 6.01 -16.45
CA ASP A 715 7.52 5.04 -16.65
C ASP A 715 6.97 3.70 -17.17
N PRO A 716 7.57 3.10 -18.22
CA PRO A 716 7.15 1.81 -18.78
C PRO A 716 7.01 0.67 -17.76
N GLU A 717 7.72 0.71 -16.63
CA GLU A 717 7.62 -0.30 -15.60
C GLU A 717 6.24 -0.35 -14.92
N VAL A 718 5.46 0.74 -14.94
CA VAL A 718 4.09 0.76 -14.41
C VAL A 718 3.15 -0.17 -15.22
N PHE A 719 3.54 -0.55 -16.44
CA PHE A 719 2.75 -1.48 -17.26
C PHE A 719 3.11 -2.95 -17.02
N LYS A 720 4.20 -3.24 -16.29
CA LYS A 720 4.65 -4.61 -16.00
C LYS A 720 3.63 -5.37 -15.17
N THR A 721 3.32 -6.60 -15.58
CA THR A 721 2.41 -7.52 -14.87
C THR A 721 3.08 -8.28 -13.73
N VAL A 722 4.41 -8.40 -13.76
CA VAL A 722 5.22 -8.98 -12.68
C VAL A 722 5.57 -7.86 -11.70
N LEU A 723 4.91 -7.89 -10.53
CA LEU A 723 5.13 -6.96 -9.43
C LEU A 723 5.52 -7.74 -8.18
N VAL A 724 6.22 -7.08 -7.26
CA VAL A 724 6.61 -7.69 -5.99
C VAL A 724 6.30 -6.70 -4.86
N ALA A 725 5.42 -7.03 -3.90
CA ALA A 725 4.90 -6.06 -2.91
C ALA A 725 4.72 -6.57 -1.46
N ASP A 726 5.32 -5.88 -0.48
CA ASP A 726 5.32 -6.31 0.92
C ASP A 726 3.95 -6.13 1.67
N VAL A 727 3.45 -7.17 2.41
CA VAL A 727 2.24 -7.18 3.30
C VAL A 727 2.30 -7.42 4.86
N HIS A 728 3.32 -8.00 5.56
CA HIS A 728 3.45 -7.97 7.06
C HIS A 728 4.87 -8.08 7.68
N THR A 729 5.47 -7.01 8.20
CA THR A 729 6.84 -7.06 8.80
C THR A 729 6.87 -7.69 10.21
N ASP A 730 7.81 -8.60 10.49
CA ASP A 730 8.03 -9.13 11.85
C ASP A 730 9.16 -8.39 12.59
N GLY A 731 8.83 -7.89 13.79
CA GLY A 731 9.78 -7.18 14.66
C GLY A 731 10.69 -8.09 15.49
N ASN A 732 10.48 -9.41 15.53
CA ASN A 732 11.36 -10.32 16.26
C ASN A 732 12.59 -10.75 15.42
N THR A 733 12.41 -10.95 14.12
CA THR A 733 13.45 -11.38 13.18
C THR A 733 13.99 -10.26 12.30
N GLU A 734 13.40 -9.05 12.38
CA GLU A 734 13.61 -7.93 11.47
C GLU A 734 13.35 -8.27 9.97
N LYS A 735 12.64 -9.38 9.68
CA LYS A 735 12.51 -9.92 8.32
C LYS A 735 11.29 -9.48 7.52
N ALA A 736 11.53 -9.49 6.21
CA ALA A 736 10.57 -9.64 5.12
C ALA A 736 10.92 -10.91 4.29
N LEU A 737 10.45 -11.00 3.04
CA LEU A 737 9.87 -12.19 2.34
C LEU A 737 9.43 -11.58 0.95
N GLU A 738 9.50 -12.14 -0.29
CA GLU A 738 9.04 -11.41 -1.54
C GLU A 738 7.89 -12.00 -2.47
N GLU A 739 6.69 -11.37 -2.60
CA GLU A 739 5.36 -11.78 -3.26
C GLU A 739 5.03 -11.10 -4.55
N GLY A 740 4.66 -11.93 -5.52
CA GLY A 740 4.05 -11.59 -6.79
C GLY A 740 3.44 -12.82 -7.46
#